data_AF-A0A1Y3NJR0-F1
#
_entry.id   AF-A0A1Y3NJR0-F1
#
_cell.length_a   1.000
_cell.length_b   1.000
_cell.length_c   1.000
_cell.angle_alpha   90.00
_cell.angle_beta   90.00
_cell.angle_gamma   90.00
#
_symmetry.space_group_name_H-M   'P 1'
#
loop_
_entity.id
_entity.type
_entity.pdbx_description
1 polymer ?
#
loop_
_entity_poly.entity_id
_entity_poly.type
_entity_poly.pdbx_seq_one_letter_code
_entity_poly.pdbx_strand_id
1 'polypeptide(L)'
;CSNNNCITVQAEVGYYVGHEGEGIIQCTSTTSCSFNAVSSKVKYVNGGLDKASNAIIDCSSSKGRTGFTYGCSSAKAKIGYYLTYSNTLLIQCTSPSNCVEFTPTVNYYDNADSTEGSNTIINCAQTSQMITCAAEATNSGFYMSSVPNVLIRCKSGSKCKTVVVKNGIFRGALKNFTNGSKRSSDDADIDVEEDGKRVAMPRDTDEAYGIIRCIAGKCSILSPSEVASIPVCEFNNNKCYMTLEYAMTKSATTSISAGNICTNADRSVFYFATDTVVVKPNVISGVTATYVYTTTNSNCLEVNDSYTDMYFTVGSNIYLLDQGSVLQFYESGYYFINTAKNALVNGNDIDAYNDENVKLYKCNGSSCTITDKPDSLTYYVDVNKRIVRYNINSDSYSFAYDKDITCIFANNKCTPNADLKNQEFCVTYKGELALAKADIKNRETGECYKAGSITNTIYGYSQYLYSMNLNSAKMVDETGYYIVSLSTNTTVVSKNYKTKNNNLVVYGCQLSSCKEYTPDENTYYYDARAKTTLRYKDGIWHSPTNSGYAYISIDPTTIYIYRFTKNLDEIKIQAMANFGYYYTIDGEMYHCDRDEGGECSPIDNTGYYFTNAGEVYYCVHDSEEIEPTECTKQACISGQYYYIDEAYYRCESSSTLVPVMSRYCSYNEN
;
A
#
# COMPACT_ATOMS: atom_id res chain seq x y z
N CYS A 1 43.82 5.38 -30.14
CA CYS A 1 45.19 4.88 -29.87
C CYS A 1 45.40 4.90 -28.36
N SER A 2 46.10 3.90 -27.80
CA SER A 2 46.50 3.88 -26.38
C SER A 2 47.99 3.52 -26.32
N ASN A 3 48.81 4.31 -25.63
CA ASN A 3 50.26 4.10 -25.49
C ASN A 3 50.98 3.79 -26.83
N ASN A 4 50.83 4.66 -27.84
CA ASN A 4 51.37 4.52 -29.20
C ASN A 4 50.89 3.30 -30.03
N ASN A 5 49.96 2.48 -29.51
CA ASN A 5 49.29 1.45 -30.29
C ASN A 5 47.94 1.97 -30.81
N CYS A 6 47.81 2.01 -32.13
CA CYS A 6 46.58 2.37 -32.82
C CYS A 6 45.95 1.12 -33.42
N ILE A 7 44.65 0.95 -33.21
CA ILE A 7 43.84 -0.07 -33.90
C ILE A 7 42.82 0.66 -34.75
N THR A 8 42.56 0.12 -35.94
CA THR A 8 41.45 0.57 -36.79
C THR A 8 40.18 -0.09 -36.29
N VAL A 9 39.14 0.70 -36.09
CA VAL A 9 37.80 0.22 -35.75
C VAL A 9 36.80 0.70 -36.77
N GLN A 10 35.75 -0.08 -36.98
CA GLN A 10 34.63 0.34 -37.81
C GLN A 10 33.90 1.48 -37.09
N ALA A 11 33.72 2.61 -37.78
CA ALA A 11 33.01 3.76 -37.22
C ALA A 11 31.50 3.46 -37.15
N GLU A 12 30.91 3.68 -35.98
CA GLU A 12 29.46 3.78 -35.80
C GLU A 12 29.01 5.24 -35.96
N VAL A 13 27.72 5.46 -36.18
CA VAL A 13 27.14 6.81 -36.16
C VAL A 13 27.32 7.42 -34.77
N GLY A 14 27.88 8.63 -34.70
CA GLY A 14 28.13 9.31 -33.43
C GLY A 14 29.34 10.24 -33.46
N TYR A 15 29.78 10.64 -32.26
CA TYR A 15 30.87 11.58 -32.07
C TYR A 15 32.08 10.92 -31.40
N TYR A 16 33.26 11.27 -31.86
CA TYR A 16 34.53 10.74 -31.35
C TYR A 16 35.50 11.88 -31.07
N VAL A 17 36.40 11.70 -30.11
CA VAL A 17 37.46 12.67 -29.84
C VAL A 17 38.40 12.75 -31.05
N GLY A 18 38.63 13.95 -31.56
CA GLY A 18 39.52 14.21 -32.68
C GLY A 18 41.00 14.05 -32.34
N HIS A 19 41.86 14.17 -33.35
CA HIS A 19 43.31 14.05 -33.19
C HIS A 19 43.83 15.01 -32.10
N GLU A 20 44.58 14.47 -31.13
CA GLU A 20 45.13 15.19 -29.97
C GLU A 20 44.13 16.04 -29.16
N GLY A 21 42.82 15.78 -29.31
CA GLY A 21 41.77 16.54 -28.63
C GLY A 21 41.48 17.91 -29.25
N GLU A 22 41.96 18.22 -30.47
CA GLU A 22 41.73 19.51 -31.13
C GLU A 22 40.27 19.75 -31.59
N GLY A 23 39.42 18.73 -31.49
CA GLY A 23 38.03 18.81 -31.90
C GLY A 23 37.32 17.46 -31.79
N ILE A 24 36.30 17.29 -32.61
CA ILE A 24 35.47 16.08 -32.68
C ILE A 24 35.42 15.54 -34.10
N ILE A 25 35.34 14.22 -34.22
CA ILE A 25 35.00 13.54 -35.47
C ILE A 25 33.52 13.19 -35.36
N GLN A 26 32.71 13.68 -36.31
CA GLN A 26 31.30 13.35 -36.42
C GLN A 26 31.11 12.35 -37.55
N CYS A 27 30.56 11.18 -37.24
CA CYS A 27 30.19 10.17 -38.23
C CYS A 27 28.67 10.17 -38.40
N THR A 28 28.19 10.49 -39.60
CA THR A 28 26.76 10.44 -39.97
C THR A 28 26.34 9.09 -40.54
N SER A 29 27.32 8.28 -40.96
CA SER A 29 27.17 6.87 -41.33
C SER A 29 28.48 6.13 -41.07
N THR A 30 28.49 4.81 -41.26
CA THR A 30 29.69 3.97 -41.11
C THR A 30 30.79 4.31 -42.12
N THR A 31 30.49 5.07 -43.17
CA THR A 31 31.42 5.45 -44.25
C THR A 31 31.59 6.96 -44.42
N SER A 32 30.88 7.77 -43.63
CA SER A 32 30.90 9.24 -43.76
C SER A 32 31.18 9.88 -42.40
N CYS A 33 32.43 10.30 -42.21
CA CYS A 33 32.88 11.01 -41.02
C CYS A 33 33.59 12.31 -41.41
N SER A 34 33.36 13.38 -40.64
CA SER A 34 34.00 14.69 -40.82
C SER A 34 34.63 15.17 -39.52
N PHE A 35 35.82 15.76 -39.60
CA PHE A 35 36.44 16.44 -38.47
C PHE A 35 35.90 17.87 -38.34
N ASN A 36 35.54 18.24 -37.11
CA ASN A 36 35.09 19.58 -36.75
C ASN A 36 35.94 20.11 -35.60
N ALA A 37 36.65 21.21 -35.85
CA ALA A 37 37.30 21.96 -34.79
C ALA A 37 36.24 22.66 -33.92
N VAL A 38 36.47 22.70 -32.61
CA VAL A 38 35.50 23.26 -31.65
C VAL A 38 36.02 24.60 -31.10
N SER A 39 35.19 25.64 -31.14
CA SER A 39 35.54 27.00 -30.70
C SER A 39 34.72 27.50 -29.51
N SER A 40 33.87 26.64 -28.94
CA SER A 40 32.99 26.96 -27.82
C SER A 40 32.92 25.82 -26.81
N LYS A 41 32.43 26.10 -25.60
CA LYS A 41 32.12 25.03 -24.63
C LYS A 41 30.92 24.23 -25.12
N VAL A 42 31.09 22.92 -25.30
CA VAL A 42 30.03 22.04 -25.83
C VAL A 42 30.29 20.60 -25.41
N LYS A 43 29.22 19.80 -25.31
CA LYS A 43 29.30 18.37 -25.02
C LYS A 43 28.66 17.54 -26.12
N TYR A 44 29.17 16.33 -26.33
CA TYR A 44 28.65 15.33 -27.27
C TYR A 44 28.53 13.97 -26.57
N VAL A 45 27.68 13.08 -27.09
CA VAL A 45 27.68 11.67 -26.66
C VAL A 45 28.89 10.96 -27.27
N ASN A 46 29.66 10.27 -26.43
CA ASN A 46 30.86 9.57 -26.89
C ASN A 46 30.50 8.26 -27.59
N GLY A 47 30.83 8.16 -28.88
CA GLY A 47 30.75 6.93 -29.68
C GLY A 47 32.02 6.08 -29.62
N GLY A 48 33.09 6.55 -28.98
CA GLY A 48 34.38 5.89 -28.90
C GLY A 48 34.39 4.58 -28.11
N LEU A 49 35.50 3.83 -28.21
CA LEU A 49 35.69 2.55 -27.51
C LEU A 49 35.61 2.67 -25.99
N ASP A 50 35.92 3.84 -25.44
CA ASP A 50 35.88 4.11 -24.01
C ASP A 50 34.51 4.59 -23.51
N LYS A 51 33.46 4.58 -24.35
CA LYS A 51 32.10 5.03 -23.98
C LYS A 51 31.53 4.36 -22.73
N ALA A 52 31.93 3.13 -22.45
CA ALA A 52 31.54 2.40 -21.24
C ALA A 52 32.05 3.05 -19.94
N SER A 53 33.17 3.77 -20.01
CA SER A 53 33.79 4.48 -18.87
C SER A 53 33.58 6.00 -18.95
N ASN A 54 33.51 6.52 -20.18
CA ASN A 54 33.42 7.94 -20.51
C ASN A 54 32.30 8.17 -21.54
N ALA A 55 31.05 8.26 -21.08
CA ALA A 55 29.89 8.33 -21.98
C ALA A 55 29.73 9.67 -22.74
N ILE A 56 30.51 10.71 -22.40
CA ILE A 56 30.45 12.02 -23.04
C ILE A 56 31.82 12.50 -23.51
N ILE A 57 31.83 13.42 -24.47
CA ILE A 57 32.99 14.23 -24.85
C ILE A 57 32.73 15.65 -24.33
N ASP A 58 33.64 16.18 -23.51
CA ASP A 58 33.58 17.54 -22.99
C ASP A 58 34.61 18.40 -23.72
N CYS A 59 34.13 19.39 -24.47
CA CYS A 59 34.97 20.38 -25.13
C CYS A 59 34.91 21.68 -24.34
N SER A 60 36.06 22.14 -23.88
CA SER A 60 36.15 23.36 -23.06
C SER A 60 37.41 24.16 -23.36
N SER A 61 37.39 25.45 -23.02
CA SER A 61 38.57 26.30 -23.14
C SER A 61 39.53 26.04 -21.99
N SER A 62 40.79 25.80 -22.32
CA SER A 62 41.90 25.83 -21.36
C SER A 62 42.75 27.07 -21.59
N LYS A 63 43.34 27.62 -20.51
CA LYS A 63 44.24 28.76 -20.61
C LYS A 63 45.65 28.27 -20.95
N GLY A 64 46.06 28.47 -22.20
CA GLY A 64 47.41 28.19 -22.67
C GLY A 64 48.38 29.35 -22.43
N ARG A 65 49.66 29.17 -22.80
CA ARG A 65 50.71 30.19 -22.68
C ARG A 65 50.53 31.38 -23.64
N THR A 66 49.75 31.20 -24.72
CA THR A 66 49.57 32.18 -25.81
C THR A 66 48.10 32.64 -25.99
N GLY A 67 47.17 32.20 -25.13
CA GLY A 67 45.75 32.53 -25.22
C GLY A 67 44.83 31.42 -24.70
N PHE A 68 43.53 31.50 -25.00
CA PHE A 68 42.59 30.40 -24.76
C PHE A 68 42.64 29.39 -25.91
N THR A 69 42.79 28.10 -25.58
CA THR A 69 42.78 27.01 -26.56
C THR A 69 41.67 26.03 -26.18
N TYR A 70 40.80 25.70 -27.12
CA TYR A 70 39.72 24.74 -26.92
C TYR A 70 40.23 23.33 -27.17
N GLY A 71 39.96 22.44 -26.24
CA GLY A 71 40.29 21.02 -26.35
C GLY A 71 39.08 20.17 -25.94
N CYS A 72 38.98 19.00 -26.56
CA CYS A 72 37.96 18.00 -26.31
C CYS A 72 38.59 16.74 -25.72
N SER A 73 37.98 16.19 -24.68
CA SER A 73 38.38 14.92 -24.09
C SER A 73 37.16 14.07 -23.75
N SER A 74 37.32 12.75 -23.76
CA SER A 74 36.28 11.87 -23.23
C SER A 74 36.24 11.98 -21.71
N ALA A 75 35.03 12.06 -21.16
CA ALA A 75 34.80 12.30 -19.75
C ALA A 75 33.69 11.40 -19.20
N LYS A 76 33.80 11.08 -17.91
CA LYS A 76 32.76 10.36 -17.18
C LYS A 76 31.54 11.25 -16.99
N ALA A 77 30.38 10.76 -17.43
CA ALA A 77 29.13 11.49 -17.26
C ALA A 77 28.64 11.45 -15.81
N LYS A 78 27.94 12.51 -15.42
CA LYS A 78 27.07 12.57 -14.25
C LYS A 78 25.64 12.28 -14.73
N ILE A 79 24.84 11.71 -13.83
CA ILE A 79 23.41 11.51 -14.10
C ILE A 79 22.73 12.89 -14.20
N GLY A 80 21.85 13.04 -15.18
CA GLY A 80 21.10 14.27 -15.47
C GLY A 80 21.16 14.66 -16.94
N TYR A 81 20.96 15.95 -17.20
CA TYR A 81 20.92 16.49 -18.57
C TYR A 81 22.06 17.46 -18.84
N TYR A 82 22.55 17.46 -20.08
CA TYR A 82 23.54 18.41 -20.58
C TYR A 82 23.02 19.16 -21.80
N LEU A 83 23.39 20.43 -21.90
CA LEU A 83 23.31 21.19 -23.15
C LEU A 83 24.34 20.64 -24.14
N THR A 84 23.99 20.60 -25.42
CA THR A 84 24.85 20.12 -26.51
C THR A 84 25.03 21.21 -27.59
N TYR A 85 25.60 20.85 -28.75
CA TYR A 85 25.89 21.76 -29.86
C TYR A 85 24.65 22.43 -30.45
N SER A 86 23.46 21.87 -30.18
CA SER A 86 22.17 22.41 -30.56
C SER A 86 21.36 22.75 -29.32
N ASN A 87 20.72 23.93 -29.32
CA ASN A 87 19.77 24.32 -28.26
C ASN A 87 18.41 23.62 -28.39
N THR A 88 18.18 22.84 -29.46
CA THR A 88 16.96 22.04 -29.65
C THR A 88 17.14 20.57 -29.24
N LEU A 89 18.33 20.21 -28.76
CA LEU A 89 18.68 18.87 -28.28
C LEU A 89 19.27 18.94 -26.88
N LEU A 90 19.12 17.85 -26.13
CA LEU A 90 19.83 17.62 -24.87
C LEU A 90 20.48 16.26 -24.89
N ILE A 91 21.52 16.09 -24.07
CA ILE A 91 22.07 14.77 -23.75
C ILE A 91 21.47 14.34 -22.41
N GLN A 92 20.76 13.21 -22.40
CA GLN A 92 20.26 12.56 -21.20
C GLN A 92 21.22 11.45 -20.78
N CYS A 93 21.72 11.50 -19.55
CA CYS A 93 22.54 10.44 -18.96
C CYS A 93 21.80 9.77 -17.82
N THR A 94 21.47 8.48 -17.98
CA THR A 94 20.79 7.67 -16.94
C THR A 94 21.79 6.97 -16.01
N SER A 95 23.02 6.80 -16.47
CA SER A 95 24.16 6.33 -15.69
C SER A 95 25.44 6.99 -16.21
N PRO A 96 26.57 6.90 -15.48
CA PRO A 96 27.86 7.41 -15.97
C PRO A 96 28.35 6.78 -17.29
N SER A 97 27.75 5.66 -17.70
CA SER A 97 28.10 4.89 -18.89
C SER A 97 27.00 4.86 -19.96
N ASN A 98 25.84 5.49 -19.71
CA ASN A 98 24.69 5.46 -20.61
C ASN A 98 24.12 6.87 -20.81
N CYS A 99 24.46 7.46 -21.96
CA CYS A 99 24.02 8.78 -22.38
C CYS A 99 23.47 8.74 -23.80
N VAL A 100 22.39 9.46 -24.07
CA VAL A 100 21.76 9.55 -25.39
C VAL A 100 21.36 11.00 -25.69
N GLU A 101 21.46 11.41 -26.94
CA GLU A 101 20.84 12.66 -27.40
C GLU A 101 19.35 12.44 -27.65
N PHE A 102 18.54 13.45 -27.30
CA PHE A 102 17.11 13.43 -27.57
C PHE A 102 16.55 14.84 -27.76
N THR A 103 15.36 14.91 -28.36
CA THR A 103 14.58 16.14 -28.50
C THR A 103 13.75 16.37 -27.23
N PRO A 104 13.96 17.47 -26.50
CA PRO A 104 13.27 17.77 -25.25
C PRO A 104 11.85 18.31 -25.48
N THR A 105 11.06 18.26 -24.42
CA THR A 105 9.74 18.91 -24.32
C THR A 105 9.85 20.22 -23.55
N VAL A 106 8.81 21.07 -23.59
CA VAL A 106 8.77 22.29 -22.78
C VAL A 106 8.68 21.93 -21.30
N ASN A 107 9.78 22.09 -20.54
CA ASN A 107 9.89 21.76 -19.12
C ASN A 107 11.26 22.16 -18.56
N TYR A 108 11.44 21.99 -17.25
CA TYR A 108 12.75 22.06 -16.61
C TYR A 108 13.44 20.70 -16.53
N TYR A 109 14.76 20.73 -16.66
CA TYR A 109 15.64 19.57 -16.65
C TYR A 109 16.80 19.81 -15.68
N ASP A 110 17.18 18.80 -14.91
CA ASP A 110 18.29 18.93 -13.96
C ASP A 110 19.62 19.04 -14.74
N ASN A 111 20.34 20.13 -14.49
CA ASN A 111 21.60 20.37 -15.16
C ASN A 111 22.71 19.55 -14.50
N ALA A 112 23.25 18.56 -15.21
CA ALA A 112 24.34 17.72 -14.73
C ALA A 112 25.63 18.53 -14.50
N ASP A 113 25.82 19.64 -15.22
CA ASP A 113 26.94 20.59 -15.04
C ASP A 113 26.76 21.53 -13.85
N SER A 114 25.59 21.56 -13.21
CA SER A 114 25.35 22.40 -12.02
C SER A 114 26.26 21.99 -10.86
N THR A 115 26.83 22.99 -10.19
CA THR A 115 27.69 22.86 -9.00
C THR A 115 27.17 23.72 -7.86
N GLU A 116 27.59 23.45 -6.63
CA GLU A 116 27.14 24.19 -5.43
C GLU A 116 27.44 25.70 -5.49
N GLY A 117 28.48 26.11 -6.24
CA GLY A 117 28.83 27.52 -6.44
C GLY A 117 28.21 28.19 -7.68
N SER A 118 27.56 27.41 -8.56
CA SER A 118 26.89 27.92 -9.76
C SER A 118 25.66 27.06 -10.07
N ASN A 119 24.67 27.17 -9.19
CA ASN A 119 23.45 26.40 -9.32
C ASN A 119 22.67 26.85 -10.56
N THR A 120 22.53 25.93 -11.50
CA THR A 120 21.82 26.17 -12.75
C THR A 120 20.85 25.03 -13.03
N ILE A 121 19.79 25.37 -13.77
CA ILE A 121 18.80 24.43 -14.28
C ILE A 121 18.69 24.63 -15.78
N ILE A 122 18.33 23.58 -16.52
CA ILE A 122 18.05 23.71 -17.95
C ILE A 122 16.56 23.99 -18.10
N ASN A 123 16.22 25.13 -18.70
CA ASN A 123 14.85 25.49 -19.06
C ASN A 123 14.67 25.31 -20.57
N CYS A 124 13.73 24.46 -20.96
CA CYS A 124 13.32 24.30 -22.35
C CYS A 124 11.96 24.97 -22.55
N ALA A 125 11.91 25.99 -23.39
CA ALA A 125 10.71 26.76 -23.68
C ALA A 125 10.38 26.71 -25.18
N GLN A 126 9.10 26.82 -25.51
CA GLN A 126 8.68 26.95 -26.89
C GLN A 126 8.91 28.38 -27.37
N THR A 127 9.78 28.52 -28.36
CA THR A 127 10.04 29.79 -29.03
C THR A 127 9.56 29.65 -30.48
N SER A 128 8.42 30.27 -30.80
CA SER A 128 7.73 30.10 -32.08
C SER A 128 7.25 28.64 -32.33
N GLN A 129 7.89 27.91 -33.25
CA GLN A 129 7.53 26.53 -33.64
C GLN A 129 8.54 25.47 -33.16
N MET A 130 9.60 25.86 -32.45
CA MET A 130 10.64 24.93 -31.98
C MET A 130 10.87 25.09 -30.46
N ILE A 131 11.27 24.00 -29.82
CA ILE A 131 11.61 23.97 -28.40
C ILE A 131 13.10 24.26 -28.29
N THR A 132 13.45 25.29 -27.51
CA THR A 132 14.83 25.73 -27.29
C THR A 132 15.16 25.68 -25.81
N CYS A 133 16.35 25.18 -25.49
CA CYS A 133 16.82 24.97 -24.13
C CYS A 133 18.02 25.85 -23.80
N ALA A 134 18.03 26.40 -22.59
CA ALA A 134 19.14 27.19 -22.06
C ALA A 134 19.36 26.89 -20.57
N ALA A 135 20.59 27.12 -20.09
CA ALA A 135 20.89 27.07 -18.66
C ALA A 135 20.53 28.41 -18.02
N GLU A 136 19.81 28.37 -16.91
CA GLU A 136 19.37 29.54 -16.16
C GLU A 136 19.80 29.42 -14.69
N ALA A 137 19.96 30.56 -14.01
CA ALA A 137 20.20 30.58 -12.58
C ALA A 137 18.97 30.07 -11.82
N THR A 138 19.19 29.31 -10.75
CA THR A 138 18.11 28.71 -9.98
C THR A 138 17.62 29.62 -8.87
N ASN A 139 16.32 29.67 -8.66
CA ASN A 139 15.70 30.17 -7.45
C ASN A 139 15.48 29.01 -6.47
N SER A 140 15.45 29.32 -5.17
CA SER A 140 15.05 28.33 -4.16
C SER A 140 13.59 27.94 -4.38
N GLY A 141 13.29 26.63 -4.35
CA GLY A 141 11.94 26.09 -4.52
C GLY A 141 11.93 24.83 -5.39
N PHE A 142 10.73 24.48 -5.87
CA PHE A 142 10.52 23.31 -6.72
C PHE A 142 10.18 23.70 -8.16
N TYR A 143 10.79 23.02 -9.12
CA TYR A 143 10.50 23.13 -10.55
C TYR A 143 9.79 21.86 -11.06
N MET A 144 8.90 22.03 -12.03
CA MET A 144 8.26 20.92 -12.74
C MET A 144 9.23 20.26 -13.72
N SER A 145 9.41 18.95 -13.60
CA SER A 145 10.18 18.16 -14.56
C SER A 145 9.29 17.68 -15.72
N SER A 146 9.94 17.29 -16.82
CA SER A 146 9.30 16.55 -17.91
C SER A 146 8.92 15.10 -17.54
N VAL A 147 9.54 14.56 -16.49
CA VAL A 147 9.21 13.21 -16.01
C VAL A 147 8.03 13.31 -15.05
N PRO A 148 6.91 12.56 -15.30
CA PRO A 148 5.79 12.51 -14.37
C PRO A 148 6.26 12.10 -12.97
N ASN A 149 5.65 12.64 -11.92
CA ASN A 149 6.01 12.39 -10.51
C ASN A 149 7.37 12.94 -10.07
N VAL A 150 8.14 13.64 -10.92
CA VAL A 150 9.47 14.13 -10.55
C VAL A 150 9.45 15.65 -10.48
N LEU A 151 9.91 16.18 -9.35
CA LEU A 151 10.19 17.60 -9.18
C LEU A 151 11.69 17.83 -9.06
N ILE A 152 12.16 18.99 -9.46
CA ILE A 152 13.56 19.41 -9.26
C ILE A 152 13.58 20.40 -8.10
N ARG A 153 14.15 19.99 -6.98
CA ARG A 153 14.30 20.81 -5.78
C ARG A 153 15.61 21.58 -5.85
N CYS A 154 15.54 22.90 -5.81
CA CYS A 154 16.69 23.78 -5.74
C CYS A 154 16.71 24.52 -4.40
N LYS A 155 17.87 24.55 -3.75
CA LYS A 155 18.12 25.33 -2.54
C LYS A 155 19.28 26.28 -2.78
N SER A 156 19.22 27.46 -2.16
CA SER A 156 20.37 28.36 -2.14
C SER A 156 21.59 27.65 -1.54
N GLY A 157 22.74 27.73 -2.22
CA GLY A 157 23.99 27.11 -1.77
C GLY A 157 24.08 25.59 -1.89
N SER A 158 23.12 24.90 -2.53
CA SER A 158 23.18 23.45 -2.76
C SER A 158 22.74 23.09 -4.17
N LYS A 159 23.42 22.11 -4.79
CA LYS A 159 23.02 21.62 -6.13
C LYS A 159 21.55 21.17 -6.12
N CYS A 160 20.81 21.51 -7.16
CA CYS A 160 19.45 21.01 -7.34
C CYS A 160 19.41 19.48 -7.38
N LYS A 161 18.38 18.89 -6.79
CA LYS A 161 18.17 17.44 -6.71
C LYS A 161 16.80 17.08 -7.26
N THR A 162 16.74 16.04 -8.08
CA THR A 162 15.47 15.44 -8.49
C THR A 162 14.84 14.69 -7.33
N VAL A 163 13.54 14.86 -7.11
CA VAL A 163 12.77 14.23 -6.04
C VAL A 163 11.57 13.53 -6.66
N VAL A 164 11.40 12.24 -6.38
CA VAL A 164 10.20 11.49 -6.79
C VAL A 164 9.11 11.73 -5.77
N VAL A 165 7.94 12.16 -6.22
CA VAL A 165 6.83 12.60 -5.40
C VAL A 165 5.55 11.89 -5.81
N LYS A 166 4.82 11.38 -4.82
CA LYS A 166 3.46 10.84 -5.04
C LYS A 166 2.37 11.83 -4.63
N ASN A 167 2.27 12.14 -3.34
CA ASN A 167 1.33 13.11 -2.79
C ASN A 167 2.05 14.20 -2.01
N GLY A 168 1.70 15.45 -2.28
CA GLY A 168 2.22 16.57 -1.51
C GLY A 168 1.89 17.93 -2.11
N ILE A 169 2.25 18.96 -1.38
CA ILE A 169 2.17 20.36 -1.80
C ILE A 169 3.55 20.98 -1.69
N PHE A 170 3.97 21.70 -2.72
CA PHE A 170 5.32 22.24 -2.88
C PHE A 170 5.26 23.70 -3.31
N ARG A 171 6.16 24.50 -2.78
CA ARG A 171 6.36 25.89 -3.19
C ARG A 171 7.17 25.92 -4.48
N GLY A 172 6.59 26.48 -5.52
CA GLY A 172 7.25 26.71 -6.80
C GLY A 172 8.44 27.66 -6.65
N ALA A 173 9.47 27.47 -7.48
CA ALA A 173 10.65 28.34 -7.48
C ALA A 173 10.42 29.69 -8.18
N LEU A 174 9.35 29.81 -8.96
CA LEU A 174 9.03 31.01 -9.74
C LEU A 174 7.92 31.82 -9.05
N LYS A 175 8.10 33.14 -9.06
CA LYS A 175 7.03 34.11 -8.85
C LYS A 175 6.42 34.46 -10.21
N ASN A 176 5.14 34.85 -10.27
CA ASN A 176 4.37 35.36 -11.45
C ASN A 176 3.07 34.59 -11.77
N PHE A 177 2.29 34.17 -10.76
CA PHE A 177 0.99 33.51 -10.98
C PHE A 177 -0.25 34.42 -10.84
N THR A 178 -0.07 35.73 -10.76
CA THR A 178 -1.16 36.69 -10.55
C THR A 178 -1.35 37.61 -11.78
N ASN A 179 -2.45 37.33 -12.50
CA ASN A 179 -3.12 38.11 -13.56
C ASN A 179 -2.66 37.99 -15.03
N GLY A 180 -3.53 37.35 -15.81
CA GLY A 180 -4.21 38.00 -16.94
C GLY A 180 -3.46 38.02 -18.26
N SER A 181 -4.02 37.31 -19.25
CA SER A 181 -3.89 37.53 -20.69
C SER A 181 -3.13 38.81 -21.07
N LYS A 182 -1.99 38.67 -21.75
CA LYS A 182 -1.47 39.73 -22.64
C LYS A 182 -2.59 40.05 -23.63
N ARG A 183 -3.46 41.02 -23.31
CA ARG A 183 -4.28 41.68 -24.32
C ARG A 183 -3.34 42.60 -25.07
N SER A 184 -3.37 42.43 -26.39
CA SER A 184 -2.83 43.33 -27.39
C SER A 184 -3.04 44.78 -26.98
N SER A 185 -2.05 45.61 -27.31
CA SER A 185 -2.22 47.04 -27.49
C SER A 185 -3.46 47.32 -28.35
N ASP A 186 -4.07 48.46 -28.08
CA ASP A 186 -5.17 49.10 -28.82
C ASP A 186 -6.58 48.65 -28.40
N ASP A 187 -7.08 49.27 -27.33
CA ASP A 187 -8.33 50.03 -27.40
C ASP A 187 -8.47 50.93 -26.17
N ALA A 188 -8.46 52.23 -26.42
CA ALA A 188 -8.74 53.27 -25.44
C ALA A 188 -10.22 53.62 -25.53
N ASP A 189 -11.02 53.06 -24.63
CA ASP A 189 -12.36 53.56 -24.37
C ASP A 189 -12.39 54.35 -23.06
N ILE A 190 -12.64 55.64 -23.24
CA ILE A 190 -12.92 56.64 -22.23
C ILE A 190 -14.35 56.41 -21.75
N ASP A 191 -14.54 56.17 -20.46
CA ASP A 191 -15.84 56.40 -19.82
C ASP A 191 -15.68 57.20 -18.53
N VAL A 192 -16.51 58.23 -18.45
CA VAL A 192 -16.50 59.36 -17.52
C VAL A 192 -17.11 58.96 -16.17
N GLU A 193 -16.57 59.55 -15.11
CA GLU A 193 -16.98 59.37 -13.70
C GLU A 193 -18.44 59.81 -13.44
N GLU A 194 -19.13 59.09 -12.55
CA GLU A 194 -19.99 59.72 -11.56
C GLU A 194 -19.89 59.02 -10.19
N ASP A 195 -19.79 59.90 -9.19
CA ASP A 195 -19.55 59.81 -7.75
C ASP A 195 -19.77 58.47 -6.99
N GLY A 196 -18.80 58.13 -6.14
CA GLY A 196 -18.89 56.98 -5.23
C GLY A 196 -17.54 56.50 -4.70
N LYS A 197 -16.91 57.34 -3.85
CA LYS A 197 -15.79 57.04 -2.91
C LYS A 197 -15.22 55.60 -2.97
N ARG A 198 -14.40 55.32 -3.98
CA ARG A 198 -13.56 54.12 -4.00
C ARG A 198 -12.31 54.39 -3.18
N VAL A 199 -12.18 53.69 -2.05
CA VAL A 199 -10.90 53.52 -1.38
C VAL A 199 -9.95 52.92 -2.42
N ALA A 200 -8.92 53.68 -2.79
CA ALA A 200 -7.86 53.19 -3.65
C ALA A 200 -7.27 51.93 -3.01
N MET A 201 -7.51 50.77 -3.63
CA MET A 201 -6.75 49.57 -3.32
C MET A 201 -5.28 49.88 -3.67
N PRO A 202 -4.34 49.70 -2.75
CA PRO A 202 -2.93 49.68 -3.13
C PRO A 202 -2.77 48.58 -4.18
N ARG A 203 -2.46 48.99 -5.41
CA ARG A 203 -1.87 48.11 -6.40
C ARG A 203 -0.44 47.85 -5.95
N ASP A 204 -0.26 46.93 -5.00
CA ASP A 204 1.03 46.29 -4.86
C ASP A 204 1.15 45.23 -5.97
N THR A 205 2.28 45.27 -6.64
CA THR A 205 2.71 44.29 -7.62
C THR A 205 2.96 42.96 -6.92
N ASP A 206 1.89 42.21 -6.61
CA ASP A 206 2.00 40.98 -5.81
C ASP A 206 2.53 39.81 -6.63
N GLU A 207 3.85 39.79 -6.82
CA GLU A 207 4.62 38.63 -7.25
C GLU A 207 4.54 37.51 -6.19
N ALA A 208 3.47 36.72 -6.22
CA ALA A 208 3.32 35.54 -5.37
C ALA A 208 4.02 34.31 -5.98
N TYR A 209 4.53 33.42 -5.12
CA TYR A 209 5.07 32.13 -5.54
C TYR A 209 3.96 31.21 -6.04
N GLY A 210 4.25 30.47 -7.12
CA GLY A 210 3.39 29.37 -7.55
C GLY A 210 3.37 28.22 -6.53
N ILE A 211 2.32 27.42 -6.53
CA ILE A 211 2.21 26.22 -5.71
C ILE A 211 2.02 25.01 -6.63
N ILE A 212 2.79 23.96 -6.40
CA ILE A 212 2.69 22.69 -7.10
C ILE A 212 1.99 21.70 -6.18
N ARG A 213 0.99 20.98 -6.71
CA ARG A 213 0.31 19.91 -6.00
C ARG A 213 0.52 18.60 -6.76
N CYS A 214 0.89 17.56 -6.03
CA CYS A 214 1.01 16.20 -6.55
C CYS A 214 -0.06 15.32 -5.92
N ILE A 215 -0.81 14.57 -6.73
CA ILE A 215 -1.83 13.61 -6.28
C ILE A 215 -1.69 12.32 -7.08
N ALA A 216 -1.52 11.20 -6.38
CA ALA A 216 -1.27 9.88 -6.95
C ALA A 216 -0.16 9.94 -8.02
N GLY A 217 0.85 10.77 -7.77
CA GLY A 217 1.95 10.98 -8.69
C GLY A 217 1.76 12.02 -9.80
N LYS A 218 0.52 12.45 -9.96
CA LYS A 218 0.01 13.56 -10.78
C LYS A 218 0.50 14.93 -10.30
N CYS A 219 1.66 15.44 -10.71
CA CYS A 219 2.09 16.79 -10.32
C CYS A 219 1.63 17.87 -11.30
N SER A 220 1.07 18.96 -10.78
CA SER A 220 0.70 20.15 -11.57
C SER A 220 0.87 21.42 -10.76
N ILE A 221 1.21 22.52 -11.44
CA ILE A 221 1.11 23.85 -10.85
C ILE A 221 -0.37 24.21 -10.70
N LEU A 222 -0.75 24.72 -9.54
CA LEU A 222 -2.12 25.15 -9.26
C LEU A 222 -2.48 26.38 -10.08
N SER A 223 -3.71 26.40 -10.59
CA SER A 223 -4.30 27.58 -11.24
C SER A 223 -4.47 28.74 -10.24
N PRO A 224 -4.60 29.99 -10.71
CA PRO A 224 -4.82 31.14 -9.82
C PRO A 224 -6.03 30.97 -8.90
N SER A 225 -7.12 30.34 -9.37
CA SER A 225 -8.30 30.02 -8.55
C SER A 225 -8.02 28.98 -7.48
N GLU A 226 -7.22 27.96 -7.78
CA GLU A 226 -6.82 26.95 -6.79
C GLU A 226 -5.88 27.54 -5.74
N VAL A 227 -4.92 28.38 -6.15
CA VAL A 227 -4.05 29.10 -5.20
C VAL A 227 -4.87 30.04 -4.31
N ALA A 228 -5.86 30.75 -4.88
CA ALA A 228 -6.75 31.62 -4.13
C ALA A 228 -7.64 30.87 -3.12
N SER A 229 -7.86 29.56 -3.29
CA SER A 229 -8.57 28.72 -2.32
C SER A 229 -7.71 28.28 -1.14
N ILE A 230 -6.38 28.48 -1.20
CA ILE A 230 -5.47 28.19 -0.09
C ILE A 230 -5.49 29.38 0.86
N PRO A 231 -5.79 29.19 2.16
CA PRO A 231 -5.88 30.30 3.09
C PRO A 231 -4.59 31.06 3.28
N VAL A 232 -4.73 32.36 3.51
CA VAL A 232 -3.63 33.23 3.96
C VAL A 232 -3.72 33.36 5.47
N CYS A 233 -2.67 32.91 6.16
CA CYS A 233 -2.55 32.92 7.61
C CYS A 233 -1.50 33.90 8.10
N GLU A 234 -1.77 34.47 9.28
CA GLU A 234 -0.76 35.05 10.15
C GLU A 234 -0.22 33.97 11.09
N PHE A 235 1.08 33.98 11.36
CA PHE A 235 1.76 33.06 12.26
C PHE A 235 2.38 33.82 13.44
N ASN A 236 2.16 33.33 14.65
CA ASN A 236 2.81 33.83 15.86
C ASN A 236 2.99 32.69 16.87
N ASN A 237 4.23 32.32 17.19
CA ASN A 237 4.58 31.32 18.20
C ASN A 237 3.75 30.02 18.09
N ASN A 238 3.78 29.35 16.93
CA ASN A 238 3.03 28.11 16.63
C ASN A 238 1.50 28.24 16.68
N LYS A 239 0.99 29.48 16.60
CA LYS A 239 -0.42 29.76 16.40
C LYS A 239 -0.64 30.41 15.04
N CYS A 240 -1.55 29.82 14.27
CA CYS A 240 -2.01 30.34 13.00
C CYS A 240 -3.45 30.79 13.10
N TYR A 241 -3.75 31.90 12.42
CA TYR A 241 -5.10 32.37 12.16
C TYR A 241 -5.23 32.77 10.71
N MET A 242 -6.35 32.42 10.08
CA MET A 242 -6.66 32.94 8.75
C MET A 242 -6.94 34.42 8.84
N THR A 243 -6.32 35.19 7.95
CA THR A 243 -6.49 36.64 7.87
C THR A 243 -7.95 36.99 7.58
N LEU A 244 -8.41 38.11 8.14
CA LEU A 244 -9.74 38.64 7.86
C LEU A 244 -9.87 39.00 6.37
N GLU A 245 -8.81 39.52 5.77
CA GLU A 245 -8.77 39.85 4.34
C GLU A 245 -9.07 38.65 3.47
N TYR A 246 -8.41 37.51 3.70
CA TYR A 246 -8.72 36.26 3.02
C TYR A 246 -10.17 35.84 3.25
N ALA A 247 -10.64 35.89 4.50
CA ALA A 247 -11.99 35.46 4.89
C ALA A 247 -13.12 36.26 4.21
N MET A 248 -12.85 37.48 3.75
CA MET A 248 -13.81 38.33 3.04
C MET A 248 -13.87 38.03 1.52
N THR A 249 -13.03 37.12 1.02
CA THR A 249 -13.04 36.74 -0.40
C THR A 249 -14.11 35.70 -0.72
N LYS A 250 -14.57 35.66 -1.98
CA LYS A 250 -15.67 34.77 -2.41
C LYS A 250 -15.36 33.27 -2.31
N SER A 251 -14.10 32.89 -2.27
CA SER A 251 -13.64 31.47 -2.22
C SER A 251 -13.11 31.06 -0.85
N ALA A 252 -13.32 31.91 0.17
CA ALA A 252 -12.69 31.74 1.46
C ALA A 252 -13.28 30.58 2.25
N THR A 253 -12.40 29.76 2.82
CA THR A 253 -12.73 28.83 3.89
C THR A 253 -12.62 29.53 5.24
N THR A 254 -13.51 29.21 6.18
CA THR A 254 -13.52 29.82 7.52
C THR A 254 -12.88 28.93 8.60
N SER A 255 -12.61 27.66 8.29
CA SER A 255 -11.74 26.78 9.07
C SER A 255 -10.96 25.81 8.18
N ILE A 256 -9.79 25.37 8.65
CA ILE A 256 -9.08 24.21 8.10
C ILE A 256 -8.78 23.23 9.24
N SER A 257 -8.91 21.93 8.95
CA SER A 257 -8.60 20.87 9.90
C SER A 257 -7.11 20.49 9.87
N ALA A 258 -6.65 19.81 10.92
CA ALA A 258 -5.30 19.28 11.00
C ALA A 258 -4.93 18.45 9.75
N GLY A 259 -3.67 18.55 9.32
CA GLY A 259 -3.16 17.93 8.10
C GLY A 259 -3.28 18.79 6.85
N ASN A 260 -4.06 19.88 6.89
CA ASN A 260 -4.11 20.87 5.82
C ASN A 260 -3.02 21.94 5.99
N ILE A 261 -2.94 22.84 5.01
CA ILE A 261 -2.00 23.95 5.03
C ILE A 261 -2.71 25.30 4.88
N CYS A 262 -2.05 26.33 5.36
CA CYS A 262 -2.22 27.69 4.88
C CYS A 262 -0.86 28.33 4.61
N THR A 263 -0.82 29.54 4.06
CA THR A 263 0.45 30.20 3.70
C THR A 263 0.48 31.65 4.17
N ASN A 264 1.63 32.31 4.08
CA ASN A 264 1.67 33.77 4.12
C ASN A 264 1.18 34.39 2.80
N ALA A 265 1.09 35.73 2.74
CA ALA A 265 0.47 36.46 1.62
C ALA A 265 1.14 36.20 0.26
N ASP A 266 2.48 36.24 0.21
CA ASP A 266 3.26 36.00 -1.01
C ASP A 266 3.46 34.51 -1.35
N ARG A 267 2.85 33.61 -0.56
CA ARG A 267 2.93 32.14 -0.68
C ARG A 267 4.36 31.59 -0.53
N SER A 268 5.27 32.34 0.08
CA SER A 268 6.66 31.90 0.28
C SER A 268 6.84 30.90 1.43
N VAL A 269 5.91 30.85 2.37
CA VAL A 269 5.98 30.01 3.57
C VAL A 269 4.70 29.20 3.70
N PHE A 270 4.84 27.91 4.02
CA PHE A 270 3.72 27.04 4.36
C PHE A 270 3.60 26.90 5.87
N TYR A 271 2.37 26.95 6.36
CA TYR A 271 2.01 26.63 7.73
C TYR A 271 1.20 25.34 7.72
N PHE A 272 1.74 24.29 8.34
CA PHE A 272 1.08 22.99 8.46
C PHE A 272 0.17 22.99 9.69
N ALA A 273 -1.12 22.75 9.49
CA ALA A 273 -2.09 22.72 10.58
C ALA A 273 -1.94 21.42 11.40
N THR A 274 -1.63 21.56 12.68
CA THR A 274 -1.57 20.43 13.64
C THR A 274 -2.88 20.27 14.40
N ASP A 275 -3.71 21.31 14.41
CA ASP A 275 -5.06 21.35 14.97
C ASP A 275 -5.93 22.25 14.06
N THR A 276 -7.17 22.52 14.45
CA THR A 276 -8.07 23.39 13.70
C THR A 276 -7.54 24.84 13.67
N VAL A 277 -7.43 25.41 12.48
CA VAL A 277 -7.10 26.82 12.26
C VAL A 277 -8.35 27.54 11.78
N VAL A 278 -8.67 28.67 12.40
CA VAL A 278 -9.89 29.46 12.15
C VAL A 278 -9.55 30.90 11.76
N VAL A 279 -10.55 31.64 11.28
CA VAL A 279 -10.41 33.08 11.00
C VAL A 279 -10.09 33.86 12.27
N LYS A 280 -9.18 34.83 12.15
CA LYS A 280 -8.83 35.76 13.23
C LYS A 280 -10.09 36.50 13.71
N PRO A 281 -10.46 36.41 14.99
CA PRO A 281 -11.64 37.12 15.51
C PRO A 281 -11.40 38.64 15.51
N ASN A 282 -12.43 39.41 15.15
CA ASN A 282 -12.41 40.87 15.29
C ASN A 282 -12.55 41.26 16.76
N VAL A 283 -11.50 41.87 17.33
CA VAL A 283 -11.56 42.42 18.69
C VAL A 283 -12.21 43.80 18.62
N ILE A 284 -13.50 43.88 18.95
CA ILE A 284 -14.21 45.17 19.11
C ILE A 284 -14.20 45.50 20.62
N SER A 285 -13.50 46.57 21.00
CA SER A 285 -13.53 47.19 22.34
C SER A 285 -12.97 46.39 23.53
N GLY A 286 -11.64 46.27 23.61
CA GLY A 286 -10.94 46.20 24.91
C GLY A 286 -11.10 44.93 25.75
N VAL A 287 -11.84 43.93 25.28
CA VAL A 287 -11.88 42.60 25.89
C VAL A 287 -11.06 41.68 25.00
N THR A 288 -9.90 41.23 25.49
CA THR A 288 -9.08 40.21 24.84
C THR A 288 -9.97 39.01 24.60
N ALA A 289 -10.35 38.74 23.35
CA ALA A 289 -11.14 37.56 23.03
C ALA A 289 -10.31 36.33 23.45
N THR A 290 -10.68 35.72 24.56
CA THR A 290 -10.10 34.47 25.03
C THR A 290 -10.32 33.47 23.91
N TYR A 291 -9.24 32.87 23.40
CA TYR A 291 -9.23 31.93 22.29
C TYR A 291 -10.18 30.74 22.56
N VAL A 292 -11.43 30.77 22.07
CA VAL A 292 -12.45 29.75 22.44
C VAL A 292 -12.38 28.48 21.58
N TYR A 293 -11.66 28.46 20.45
CA TYR A 293 -11.78 27.35 19.47
C TYR A 293 -10.54 26.48 19.27
N THR A 294 -9.44 26.73 19.98
CA THR A 294 -8.24 25.87 19.90
C THR A 294 -8.00 25.26 21.27
N THR A 295 -8.14 23.94 21.40
CA THR A 295 -7.94 23.20 22.66
C THR A 295 -6.47 23.11 23.08
N THR A 296 -5.55 23.66 22.29
CA THR A 296 -4.10 23.43 22.38
C THR A 296 -3.31 24.75 22.39
N ASN A 297 -2.11 24.72 22.98
CA ASN A 297 -1.18 25.86 22.99
C ASN A 297 -0.51 26.11 21.62
N SER A 298 -0.71 25.23 20.63
CA SER A 298 -0.15 25.26 19.28
C SER A 298 -1.14 24.60 18.31
N ASN A 299 -1.49 25.27 17.20
CA ASN A 299 -2.40 24.72 16.18
C ASN A 299 -1.76 24.63 14.77
N CYS A 300 -0.52 25.08 14.60
CA CYS A 300 0.21 24.95 13.35
C CYS A 300 1.73 25.02 13.55
N LEU A 301 2.47 24.62 12.51
CA LEU A 301 3.93 24.70 12.42
C LEU A 301 4.34 25.46 11.16
N GLU A 302 5.33 26.34 11.27
CA GLU A 302 5.97 26.98 10.12
C GLU A 302 6.92 25.99 9.44
N VAL A 303 6.58 25.54 8.23
CA VAL A 303 7.30 24.49 7.51
C VAL A 303 8.70 24.98 7.10
N ASN A 304 9.74 24.36 7.66
CA ASN A 304 11.13 24.70 7.41
C ASN A 304 12.04 23.46 7.51
N ASP A 305 13.34 23.64 7.25
CA ASP A 305 14.33 22.55 7.18
C ASP A 305 14.62 21.87 8.53
N SER A 306 14.27 22.47 9.68
CA SER A 306 14.49 21.85 11.00
C SER A 306 13.64 20.60 11.24
N TYR A 307 12.61 20.40 10.41
CA TYR A 307 11.71 19.25 10.46
C TYR A 307 12.07 18.14 9.47
N THR A 308 13.18 18.29 8.75
CA THR A 308 13.69 17.24 7.86
C THR A 308 13.88 15.95 8.66
N ASP A 309 13.45 14.82 8.09
CA ASP A 309 13.49 13.48 8.71
C ASP A 309 12.54 13.26 9.91
N MET A 310 11.62 14.21 10.17
CA MET A 310 10.56 14.04 11.17
C MET A 310 9.24 13.56 10.55
N TYR A 311 8.46 12.81 11.34
CA TYR A 311 7.24 12.11 10.95
C TYR A 311 6.04 12.66 11.74
N PHE A 312 5.33 13.62 11.16
CA PHE A 312 4.18 14.26 11.79
C PHE A 312 2.92 13.45 11.55
N THR A 313 2.22 13.06 12.61
CA THR A 313 1.04 12.20 12.50
C THR A 313 -0.24 12.99 12.74
N VAL A 314 -1.20 12.91 11.83
CA VAL A 314 -2.56 13.46 12.00
C VAL A 314 -3.57 12.35 11.73
N GLY A 315 -4.18 11.85 12.80
CA GLY A 315 -4.96 10.61 12.73
C GLY A 315 -4.08 9.46 12.21
N SER A 316 -4.53 8.78 11.16
CA SER A 316 -3.73 7.72 10.52
C SER A 316 -2.75 8.22 9.45
N ASN A 317 -2.79 9.50 9.09
CA ASN A 317 -1.90 10.06 8.06
C ASN A 317 -0.56 10.47 8.65
N ILE A 318 0.51 10.23 7.90
CA ILE A 318 1.87 10.61 8.25
C ILE A 318 2.35 11.66 7.24
N TYR A 319 2.98 12.72 7.72
CA TYR A 319 3.48 13.82 6.91
C TYR A 319 4.96 14.08 7.16
N LEU A 320 5.69 14.37 6.08
CA LEU A 320 7.07 14.85 6.10
C LEU A 320 7.07 16.32 5.74
N LEU A 321 7.68 17.14 6.60
CA LEU A 321 7.77 18.58 6.44
C LEU A 321 9.22 18.96 6.13
N ASP A 322 9.41 19.79 5.12
CA ASP A 322 10.73 20.25 4.69
C ASP A 322 10.55 21.62 4.02
N GLN A 323 11.58 22.48 3.95
CA GLN A 323 11.40 23.87 3.49
C GLN A 323 10.69 23.93 2.13
N GLY A 324 9.51 24.55 2.15
CA GLY A 324 8.64 24.71 0.98
C GLY A 324 7.92 23.44 0.53
N SER A 325 7.79 22.40 1.37
CA SER A 325 7.08 21.18 1.01
C SER A 325 6.41 20.47 2.19
N VAL A 326 5.22 19.95 1.92
CA VAL A 326 4.48 19.05 2.81
C VAL A 326 4.15 17.79 2.01
N LEU A 327 4.75 16.65 2.39
CA LEU A 327 4.56 15.38 1.71
C LEU A 327 3.77 14.42 2.58
N GLN A 328 2.86 13.66 1.99
CA GLN A 328 2.20 12.57 2.69
C GLN A 328 3.02 11.29 2.54
N PHE A 329 3.32 10.63 3.66
CA PHE A 329 4.08 9.39 3.73
C PHE A 329 3.15 8.19 3.87
N TYR A 330 3.36 7.17 3.04
CA TYR A 330 2.57 5.92 3.07
C TYR A 330 3.30 4.75 2.40
N GLU A 331 4.63 4.73 2.44
CA GLU A 331 5.40 3.59 1.94
C GLU A 331 4.98 2.30 2.65
N SER A 332 5.02 1.16 1.96
CA SER A 332 4.50 -0.10 2.51
C SER A 332 5.37 -0.59 3.67
N GLY A 333 4.78 -0.83 4.84
CA GLY A 333 5.50 -1.30 6.02
C GLY A 333 4.78 -1.05 7.34
N TYR A 334 5.44 -1.42 8.44
CA TYR A 334 5.04 -1.10 9.81
C TYR A 334 6.01 -0.09 10.41
N TYR A 335 5.46 1.00 10.96
CA TYR A 335 6.22 2.15 11.45
C TYR A 335 5.87 2.42 12.91
N PHE A 336 6.85 2.22 13.80
CA PHE A 336 6.75 2.68 15.19
C PHE A 336 7.15 4.15 15.23
N ILE A 337 6.18 5.02 15.51
CA ILE A 337 6.40 6.47 15.52
C ILE A 337 6.10 7.00 16.92
N ASN A 338 7.09 7.66 17.53
CA ASN A 338 6.87 8.44 18.74
C ASN A 338 6.19 9.76 18.36
N THR A 339 4.91 9.90 18.68
CA THR A 339 4.09 11.05 18.26
C THR A 339 4.41 12.33 19.01
N ALA A 340 5.07 12.25 20.17
CA ALA A 340 5.53 13.43 20.91
C ALA A 340 6.80 14.02 20.30
N LYS A 341 7.73 13.15 19.87
CA LYS A 341 9.01 13.53 19.24
C LYS A 341 8.93 13.65 17.72
N ASN A 342 7.84 13.21 17.09
CA ASN A 342 7.67 13.10 15.64
C ASN A 342 8.84 12.34 14.98
N ALA A 343 9.25 11.23 15.57
CA ALA A 343 10.41 10.46 15.13
C ALA A 343 10.07 8.98 15.02
N LEU A 344 10.65 8.31 14.02
CA LEU A 344 10.67 6.86 13.99
C LEU A 344 11.47 6.33 15.18
N VAL A 345 10.92 5.30 15.83
CA VAL A 345 11.67 4.53 16.81
C VAL A 345 12.77 3.80 16.06
N ASN A 346 14.02 4.11 16.39
CA ASN A 346 15.18 3.54 15.72
C ASN A 346 16.10 2.87 16.74
N GLY A 347 16.55 1.65 16.42
CA GLY A 347 17.66 1.00 17.10
C GLY A 347 17.31 -0.26 17.88
N ASN A 348 18.25 -0.63 18.75
CA ASN A 348 18.24 -1.84 19.57
C ASN A 348 17.75 -1.57 21.01
N ASP A 349 17.15 -0.41 21.24
CA ASP A 349 16.56 -0.05 22.53
C ASP A 349 15.08 -0.44 22.53
N ILE A 350 14.73 -1.43 23.35
CA ILE A 350 13.36 -1.94 23.41
C ILE A 350 12.43 -1.02 24.19
N ASP A 351 12.96 -0.20 25.11
CA ASP A 351 12.16 0.70 25.93
C ASP A 351 11.56 1.80 25.04
N ALA A 352 12.29 2.21 24.00
CA ALA A 352 11.80 3.14 23.01
C ALA A 352 10.57 2.63 22.23
N TYR A 353 10.38 1.32 22.04
CA TYR A 353 9.17 0.75 21.39
C TYR A 353 7.97 0.72 22.34
N ASN A 354 8.21 0.74 23.65
CA ASN A 354 7.21 0.64 24.71
C ASN A 354 6.85 2.00 25.33
N ASP A 355 7.42 3.10 24.83
CA ASP A 355 7.06 4.47 25.23
C ASP A 355 5.57 4.73 24.96
N GLU A 356 4.87 5.36 25.91
CA GLU A 356 3.42 5.63 25.83
C GLU A 356 3.02 6.48 24.62
N ASN A 357 3.95 7.27 24.07
CA ASN A 357 3.74 8.12 22.90
C ASN A 357 4.00 7.38 21.59
N VAL A 358 4.39 6.10 21.63
CA VAL A 358 4.66 5.32 20.42
C VAL A 358 3.41 4.62 19.95
N LYS A 359 3.11 4.83 18.67
CA LYS A 359 2.01 4.16 17.96
C LYS A 359 2.56 3.38 16.77
N LEU A 360 1.91 2.26 16.47
CA LEU A 360 2.24 1.41 15.33
C LEU A 360 1.34 1.78 14.15
N TYR A 361 1.95 2.23 13.05
CA TYR A 361 1.25 2.53 11.80
C TYR A 361 1.51 1.42 10.79
N LYS A 362 0.46 0.88 10.19
CA LYS A 362 0.52 -0.04 9.05
C LYS A 362 0.22 0.74 7.77
N CYS A 363 1.16 0.78 6.84
CA CYS A 363 0.99 1.47 5.56
C CYS A 363 1.05 0.46 4.41
N ASN A 364 0.17 0.62 3.42
CA ASN A 364 0.02 -0.33 2.31
C ASN A 364 0.59 0.16 0.96
N GLY A 365 1.28 1.30 0.94
CA GLY A 365 1.77 1.92 -0.30
C GLY A 365 0.79 2.94 -0.92
N SER A 366 -0.41 3.07 -0.34
CA SER A 366 -1.44 4.06 -0.73
C SER A 366 -1.97 4.86 0.46
N SER A 367 -2.14 4.21 1.61
CA SER A 367 -2.61 4.81 2.85
C SER A 367 -2.00 4.12 4.06
N CYS A 368 -2.13 4.76 5.23
CA CYS A 368 -1.74 4.21 6.51
C CYS A 368 -2.95 4.08 7.44
N THR A 369 -2.86 3.15 8.39
CA THR A 369 -3.82 2.94 9.47
C THR A 369 -3.07 2.73 10.78
N ILE A 370 -3.59 3.29 11.87
CA ILE A 370 -3.09 2.95 13.22
C ILE A 370 -3.47 1.50 13.51
N THR A 371 -2.51 0.72 14.01
CA THR A 371 -2.71 -0.68 14.40
C THR A 371 -2.92 -0.73 15.90
N ASP A 372 -4.06 -1.26 16.32
CA ASP A 372 -4.32 -1.54 17.73
C ASP A 372 -3.40 -2.66 18.23
N LYS A 373 -3.17 -2.70 19.54
CA LYS A 373 -2.40 -3.78 20.16
C LYS A 373 -3.09 -5.12 19.85
N PRO A 374 -2.36 -6.12 19.34
CA PRO A 374 -2.95 -7.38 18.96
C PRO A 374 -3.39 -8.17 20.19
N ASP A 375 -4.44 -8.95 20.02
CA ASP A 375 -5.03 -9.89 20.99
C ASP A 375 -4.26 -11.21 21.10
N SER A 376 -3.37 -11.52 20.16
CA SER A 376 -2.51 -12.70 20.17
C SER A 376 -1.02 -12.35 19.99
N LEU A 377 -0.13 -13.32 20.28
CA LEU A 377 1.31 -13.18 20.08
C LEU A 377 1.60 -12.81 18.62
N THR A 378 2.16 -11.63 18.40
CA THR A 378 2.36 -11.10 17.05
C THR A 378 3.77 -10.57 16.86
N TYR A 379 4.36 -10.90 15.73
CA TYR A 379 5.66 -10.45 15.29
C TYR A 379 5.50 -9.37 14.22
N TYR A 380 6.33 -8.34 14.28
CA TYR A 380 6.43 -7.27 13.29
C TYR A 380 7.88 -7.12 12.87
N VAL A 381 8.10 -6.84 11.59
CA VAL A 381 9.38 -6.35 11.09
C VAL A 381 9.25 -4.85 10.89
N ASP A 382 10.05 -4.10 11.63
CA ASP A 382 10.10 -2.65 11.50
C ASP A 382 10.95 -2.22 10.29
N VAL A 383 11.01 -0.91 10.03
CA VAL A 383 11.83 -0.32 8.95
C VAL A 383 13.32 -0.55 9.13
N ASN A 384 13.79 -0.77 10.36
CA ASN A 384 15.18 -1.10 10.66
C ASN A 384 15.48 -2.59 10.48
N LYS A 385 14.51 -3.38 10.00
CA LYS A 385 14.61 -4.83 9.75
C LYS A 385 14.82 -5.64 11.03
N ARG A 386 14.37 -5.10 12.17
CA ARG A 386 14.35 -5.79 13.47
C ARG A 386 13.03 -6.53 13.64
N ILE A 387 13.10 -7.75 14.15
CA ILE A 387 11.89 -8.52 14.49
C ILE A 387 11.48 -8.17 15.92
N VAL A 388 10.36 -7.49 16.06
CA VAL A 388 9.76 -7.13 17.33
C VAL A 388 8.57 -8.05 17.58
N ARG A 389 8.52 -8.70 18.74
CA ARG A 389 7.38 -9.51 19.19
C ARG A 389 6.58 -8.74 20.23
N TYR A 390 5.26 -8.77 20.09
CA TYR A 390 4.34 -8.25 21.08
C TYR A 390 3.82 -9.39 21.96
N ASN A 391 3.95 -9.25 23.28
CA ASN A 391 3.47 -10.21 24.26
C ASN A 391 2.25 -9.65 25.00
N ILE A 392 1.12 -10.37 24.88
CA ILE A 392 -0.17 -9.98 25.46
C ILE A 392 -0.11 -9.97 26.99
N ASN A 393 0.61 -10.93 27.58
CA ASN A 393 0.64 -11.12 29.04
C ASN A 393 1.36 -9.97 29.76
N SER A 394 2.35 -9.38 29.09
CA SER A 394 3.12 -8.24 29.62
C SER A 394 2.69 -6.90 29.03
N ASP A 395 1.72 -6.90 28.10
CA ASP A 395 1.26 -5.73 27.36
C ASP A 395 2.40 -4.92 26.72
N SER A 396 3.44 -5.61 26.24
CA SER A 396 4.70 -4.98 25.83
C SER A 396 5.39 -5.66 24.65
N TYR A 397 6.17 -4.87 23.93
CA TYR A 397 7.07 -5.28 22.86
C TYR A 397 8.40 -5.77 23.44
N SER A 398 8.95 -6.83 22.84
CA SER A 398 10.32 -7.30 23.05
C SER A 398 10.97 -7.64 21.71
N PHE A 399 12.31 -7.65 21.63
CA PHE A 399 12.94 -8.24 20.45
C PHE A 399 12.69 -9.75 20.44
N ALA A 400 12.34 -10.29 19.27
CA ALA A 400 12.08 -11.72 19.14
C ALA A 400 13.34 -12.55 19.41
N TYR A 401 14.48 -12.01 18.96
CA TYR A 401 15.80 -12.64 19.04
C TYR A 401 16.86 -11.59 19.40
N ASP A 402 17.95 -12.03 20.03
CA ASP A 402 19.11 -11.15 20.29
C ASP A 402 19.68 -10.60 18.99
N LYS A 403 19.78 -11.45 17.97
CA LYS A 403 20.22 -11.11 16.62
C LYS A 403 19.29 -11.74 15.59
N ASP A 404 18.74 -10.89 14.73
CA ASP A 404 17.90 -11.32 13.62
C ASP A 404 18.76 -11.92 12.50
N ILE A 405 18.25 -12.99 11.90
CA ILE A 405 18.92 -13.68 10.79
C ILE A 405 18.39 -13.13 9.47
N THR A 406 19.31 -12.85 8.54
CA THR A 406 18.94 -12.41 7.18
C THR A 406 18.89 -13.61 6.25
N CYS A 407 17.87 -13.69 5.40
CA CYS A 407 17.73 -14.79 4.45
C CYS A 407 17.38 -14.32 3.03
N ILE A 408 17.74 -15.16 2.06
CA ILE A 408 17.26 -15.01 0.68
C ILE A 408 16.04 -15.90 0.53
N PHE A 409 14.93 -15.33 0.04
CA PHE A 409 13.70 -16.07 -0.26
C PHE A 409 13.53 -16.23 -1.76
N ALA A 410 13.35 -17.47 -2.23
CA ALA A 410 13.01 -17.78 -3.61
C ALA A 410 12.23 -19.11 -3.70
N ASN A 411 11.16 -19.15 -4.49
CA ASN A 411 10.37 -20.36 -4.76
C ASN A 411 9.93 -21.12 -3.48
N ASN A 412 9.39 -20.42 -2.49
CA ASN A 412 9.00 -20.96 -1.17
C ASN A 412 10.15 -21.62 -0.39
N LYS A 413 11.39 -21.21 -0.68
CA LYS A 413 12.57 -21.66 0.03
C LYS A 413 13.40 -20.49 0.54
N CYS A 414 14.05 -20.73 1.66
CA CYS A 414 14.87 -19.75 2.37
C CYS A 414 16.30 -20.27 2.52
N THR A 415 17.25 -19.39 2.26
CA THR A 415 18.68 -19.62 2.50
C THR A 415 19.18 -18.58 3.50
N PRO A 416 19.33 -18.92 4.80
CA PRO A 416 19.76 -17.98 5.82
C PRO A 416 21.28 -17.76 5.80
N ASN A 417 21.71 -16.60 6.29
CA ASN A 417 23.12 -16.24 6.44
C ASN A 417 23.77 -16.72 7.75
N ALA A 418 22.99 -17.36 8.61
CA ALA A 418 23.38 -17.96 9.88
C ALA A 418 22.45 -19.16 10.17
N ASP A 419 22.77 -19.98 11.17
CA ASP A 419 21.93 -21.12 11.55
C ASP A 419 20.61 -20.64 12.17
N LEU A 420 19.48 -20.98 11.55
CA LEU A 420 18.12 -20.76 12.09
C LEU A 420 17.80 -21.84 13.14
N LYS A 421 18.59 -21.92 14.21
CA LYS A 421 18.36 -22.86 15.31
C LYS A 421 17.55 -22.20 16.41
N ASN A 422 16.39 -22.76 16.76
CA ASN A 422 15.45 -22.17 17.72
C ASN A 422 14.93 -20.77 17.30
N GLN A 423 14.96 -20.46 16.00
CA GLN A 423 14.43 -19.23 15.42
C GLN A 423 13.54 -19.61 14.24
N GLU A 424 12.24 -19.33 14.34
CA GLU A 424 11.29 -19.63 13.28
C GLU A 424 11.35 -18.61 12.14
N PHE A 425 11.75 -17.37 12.42
CA PHE A 425 11.71 -16.28 11.46
C PHE A 425 13.09 -15.82 10.98
N CYS A 426 13.16 -15.43 9.72
CA CYS A 426 14.26 -14.67 9.15
C CYS A 426 13.73 -13.46 8.37
N VAL A 427 14.56 -12.43 8.22
CA VAL A 427 14.22 -11.19 7.51
C VAL A 427 14.93 -11.15 6.16
N THR A 428 14.24 -10.81 5.08
CA THR A 428 14.91 -10.63 3.78
C THR A 428 15.73 -9.34 3.76
N TYR A 429 16.62 -9.19 2.77
CA TYR A 429 17.37 -7.94 2.59
C TYR A 429 16.47 -6.71 2.37
N LYS A 430 15.20 -6.91 2.00
CA LYS A 430 14.18 -5.86 1.85
C LYS A 430 13.40 -5.56 3.14
N GLY A 431 13.64 -6.29 4.23
CA GLY A 431 12.87 -6.13 5.47
C GLY A 431 11.56 -6.92 5.51
N GLU A 432 11.44 -8.00 4.72
CA GLU A 432 10.24 -8.82 4.66
C GLU A 432 10.38 -10.04 5.60
N LEU A 433 9.30 -10.43 6.27
CA LEU A 433 9.29 -11.55 7.22
C LEU A 433 9.09 -12.87 6.49
N ALA A 434 9.99 -13.83 6.71
CA ALA A 434 9.85 -15.20 6.24
C ALA A 434 9.86 -16.20 7.40
N LEU A 435 8.97 -17.18 7.35
CA LEU A 435 8.84 -18.25 8.36
C LEU A 435 9.44 -19.54 7.81
N ALA A 436 10.48 -20.07 8.46
CA ALA A 436 11.04 -21.37 8.14
C ALA A 436 10.13 -22.49 8.67
N LYS A 437 9.91 -23.55 7.90
CA LYS A 437 9.11 -24.71 8.33
C LYS A 437 9.83 -25.58 9.38
N ALA A 438 11.16 -25.54 9.38
CA ALA A 438 12.04 -26.26 10.29
C ALA A 438 13.39 -25.53 10.37
N ASP A 439 14.26 -25.94 11.30
CA ASP A 439 15.62 -25.41 11.41
C ASP A 439 16.39 -25.54 10.08
N ILE A 440 17.02 -24.45 9.64
CA ILE A 440 17.85 -24.40 8.41
C ILE A 440 19.28 -24.01 8.79
N LYS A 441 20.25 -24.79 8.38
CA LYS A 441 21.67 -24.47 8.58
C LYS A 441 22.11 -23.31 7.69
N ASN A 442 23.15 -22.61 8.12
CA ASN A 442 23.74 -21.52 7.38
C ASN A 442 24.09 -21.91 5.93
N ARG A 443 23.64 -21.11 4.96
CA ARG A 443 23.82 -21.31 3.51
C ARG A 443 23.15 -22.56 2.94
N GLU A 444 22.44 -23.34 3.73
CA GLU A 444 21.56 -24.40 3.23
C GLU A 444 20.19 -23.82 2.87
N THR A 445 19.43 -24.55 2.07
CA THR A 445 18.11 -24.10 1.60
C THR A 445 17.04 -25.00 2.17
N GLY A 446 16.06 -24.42 2.85
CA GLY A 446 14.92 -25.13 3.42
C GLY A 446 13.58 -24.52 3.04
N GLU A 447 12.49 -25.23 3.28
CA GLU A 447 11.12 -24.78 2.98
C GLU A 447 10.71 -23.63 3.92
N CYS A 448 10.08 -22.60 3.36
CA CYS A 448 9.62 -21.45 4.12
C CYS A 448 8.43 -20.72 3.48
N TYR A 449 7.76 -19.91 4.29
CA TYR A 449 6.58 -19.14 3.92
C TYR A 449 6.90 -17.64 3.92
N LYS A 450 6.46 -16.92 2.88
CA LYS A 450 6.54 -15.46 2.81
C LYS A 450 5.37 -14.93 2.00
N ALA A 451 4.69 -13.91 2.52
CA ALA A 451 3.61 -13.26 1.77
C ALA A 451 4.18 -12.43 0.61
N GLY A 452 3.37 -12.22 -0.43
CA GLY A 452 3.73 -11.39 -1.57
C GLY A 452 3.49 -9.88 -1.38
N SER A 453 2.64 -9.50 -0.40
CA SER A 453 2.21 -8.12 -0.15
C SER A 453 1.79 -7.94 1.30
N ILE A 454 1.85 -6.72 1.83
CA ILE A 454 1.37 -6.36 3.17
C ILE A 454 -0.17 -6.43 3.29
N THR A 455 -0.87 -6.43 2.15
CA THR A 455 -2.34 -6.55 2.08
C THR A 455 -2.82 -7.99 2.01
N ASN A 456 -1.95 -8.93 1.63
CA ASN A 456 -2.33 -10.31 1.44
C ASN A 456 -1.91 -11.12 2.68
N THR A 457 -2.84 -11.91 3.19
CA THR A 457 -2.61 -12.81 4.31
C THR A 457 -2.40 -14.23 3.82
N ILE A 458 -1.33 -14.87 4.30
CA ILE A 458 -1.07 -16.29 4.13
C ILE A 458 -1.03 -16.97 5.50
N TYR A 459 -1.11 -18.29 5.52
CA TYR A 459 -0.92 -19.14 6.68
C TYR A 459 0.37 -19.93 6.53
N GLY A 460 1.24 -19.85 7.53
CA GLY A 460 2.49 -20.60 7.58
C GLY A 460 2.55 -21.44 8.84
N TYR A 461 2.94 -22.70 8.71
CA TYR A 461 3.06 -23.63 9.83
C TYR A 461 4.53 -24.02 10.07
N SER A 462 4.98 -23.84 11.31
CA SER A 462 6.29 -24.24 11.82
C SER A 462 6.09 -24.96 13.16
N GLN A 463 6.41 -24.34 14.30
CA GLN A 463 6.03 -24.82 15.62
C GLN A 463 4.57 -24.46 15.94
N TYR A 464 4.16 -23.28 15.48
CA TYR A 464 2.79 -22.78 15.56
C TYR A 464 2.27 -22.45 14.16
N LEU A 465 0.94 -22.30 14.05
CA LEU A 465 0.31 -21.75 12.86
C LEU A 465 0.29 -20.23 12.97
N TYR A 466 0.76 -19.55 11.94
CA TYR A 466 0.82 -18.09 11.87
C TYR A 466 -0.02 -17.57 10.70
N SER A 467 -0.82 -16.54 10.96
CA SER A 467 -1.44 -15.68 9.96
C SER A 467 -0.49 -14.53 9.64
N MET A 468 0.06 -14.51 8.43
CA MET A 468 1.19 -13.66 8.06
C MET A 468 0.88 -12.75 6.87
N ASN A 469 1.40 -11.53 6.90
CA ASN A 469 1.57 -10.70 5.72
C ASN A 469 3.07 -10.44 5.48
N LEU A 470 3.41 -9.50 4.59
CA LEU A 470 4.80 -9.25 4.20
C LEU A 470 5.73 -8.89 5.37
N ASN A 471 5.22 -8.25 6.42
CA ASN A 471 6.00 -7.69 7.51
C ASN A 471 5.47 -8.05 8.90
N SER A 472 4.45 -8.89 9.01
CA SER A 472 3.93 -9.33 10.32
C SER A 472 3.50 -10.80 10.31
N ALA A 473 3.57 -11.44 11.47
CA ALA A 473 3.06 -12.78 11.72
C ALA A 473 2.29 -12.81 13.04
N LYS A 474 0.98 -13.05 12.98
CA LYS A 474 0.11 -13.22 14.15
C LYS A 474 -0.06 -14.72 14.41
N MET A 475 0.26 -15.17 15.61
CA MET A 475 0.02 -16.57 16.00
C MET A 475 -1.49 -16.83 16.03
N VAL A 476 -1.92 -17.92 15.43
CA VAL A 476 -3.30 -18.39 15.52
C VAL A 476 -3.50 -19.02 16.89
N ASP A 477 -4.46 -18.49 17.65
CA ASP A 477 -4.80 -18.91 19.00
C ASP A 477 -6.30 -19.17 19.20
N GLU A 478 -7.06 -19.16 18.11
CA GLU A 478 -8.49 -19.49 18.10
C GLU A 478 -8.69 -20.98 17.78
N THR A 479 -9.54 -21.64 18.56
CA THR A 479 -9.97 -23.02 18.30
C THR A 479 -10.83 -23.10 17.04
N GLY A 480 -10.55 -24.08 16.19
CA GLY A 480 -11.26 -24.29 14.92
C GLY A 480 -10.38 -24.91 13.84
N TYR A 481 -10.93 -25.03 12.64
CA TYR A 481 -10.17 -25.49 11.47
C TYR A 481 -9.77 -24.34 10.55
N TYR A 482 -8.59 -24.49 9.95
CA TYR A 482 -8.05 -23.62 8.92
C TYR A 482 -7.72 -24.47 7.70
N ILE A 483 -8.50 -24.32 6.64
CA ILE A 483 -8.30 -25.05 5.40
C ILE A 483 -7.50 -24.16 4.45
N VAL A 484 -6.28 -24.60 4.14
CA VAL A 484 -5.28 -23.78 3.44
C VAL A 484 -4.90 -24.45 2.12
N SER A 485 -4.85 -23.66 1.06
CA SER A 485 -4.34 -24.10 -0.24
C SER A 485 -2.82 -24.05 -0.25
N LEU A 486 -2.12 -25.19 -0.37
CA LEU A 486 -0.66 -25.26 -0.36
C LEU A 486 0.02 -24.53 -1.55
N SER A 487 -0.74 -24.25 -2.62
CA SER A 487 -0.21 -23.50 -3.76
C SER A 487 -0.04 -22.00 -3.50
N THR A 488 -0.89 -21.43 -2.63
CA THR A 488 -0.93 -19.99 -2.33
C THR A 488 -0.67 -19.69 -0.85
N ASN A 489 -0.74 -20.71 0.00
CA ASN A 489 -0.78 -20.64 1.45
C ASN A 489 -1.91 -19.74 1.97
N THR A 490 -2.98 -19.54 1.21
CA THR A 490 -4.14 -18.75 1.64
C THR A 490 -5.28 -19.66 2.07
N THR A 491 -6.25 -19.09 2.79
CA THR A 491 -7.53 -19.76 3.00
C THR A 491 -8.17 -20.16 1.66
N VAL A 492 -8.94 -21.24 1.68
CA VAL A 492 -9.57 -21.80 0.47
C VAL A 492 -10.64 -20.88 -0.11
N VAL A 493 -10.69 -20.84 -1.43
CA VAL A 493 -11.79 -20.26 -2.21
C VAL A 493 -12.37 -21.30 -3.16
N SER A 494 -13.54 -21.02 -3.76
CA SER A 494 -14.28 -22.02 -4.54
C SER A 494 -13.53 -22.60 -5.74
N LYS A 495 -12.55 -21.86 -6.29
CA LYS A 495 -11.64 -22.37 -7.32
C LYS A 495 -10.73 -23.50 -6.81
N ASN A 496 -10.34 -23.48 -5.53
CA ASN A 496 -9.36 -24.42 -4.97
C ASN A 496 -9.92 -25.83 -4.77
N TYR A 497 -11.23 -26.02 -4.65
CA TYR A 497 -11.83 -27.34 -4.43
C TYR A 497 -12.67 -27.85 -5.61
N LYS A 498 -12.92 -27.02 -6.64
CA LYS A 498 -13.64 -27.43 -7.87
C LYS A 498 -12.74 -28.11 -8.92
N THR A 499 -11.42 -28.01 -8.78
CA THR A 499 -10.46 -28.69 -9.67
C THR A 499 -10.11 -30.08 -9.14
N LYS A 500 -9.57 -31.00 -9.96
CA LYS A 500 -9.12 -32.32 -9.48
C LYS A 500 -7.77 -32.32 -8.75
N ASN A 501 -7.07 -31.17 -8.70
CA ASN A 501 -5.67 -31.08 -8.30
C ASN A 501 -5.53 -30.19 -7.04
N ASN A 502 -6.18 -30.60 -5.96
CA ASN A 502 -6.40 -29.75 -4.79
C ASN A 502 -5.43 -30.15 -3.67
N ASN A 503 -4.24 -29.55 -3.68
CA ASN A 503 -3.31 -29.63 -2.55
C ASN A 503 -3.84 -28.72 -1.42
N LEU A 504 -4.84 -29.22 -0.69
CA LEU A 504 -5.37 -28.58 0.52
C LEU A 504 -4.79 -29.26 1.75
N VAL A 505 -4.52 -28.48 2.77
CA VAL A 505 -4.15 -28.95 4.10
C VAL A 505 -5.18 -28.42 5.10
N VAL A 506 -5.58 -29.25 6.05
CA VAL A 506 -6.44 -28.83 7.17
C VAL A 506 -5.55 -28.71 8.39
N TYR A 507 -5.55 -27.53 9.02
CA TYR A 507 -4.98 -27.35 10.34
C TYR A 507 -6.10 -27.36 11.37
N GLY A 508 -6.04 -28.30 12.30
CA GLY A 508 -6.92 -28.34 13.47
C GLY A 508 -6.24 -27.64 14.63
N CYS A 509 -6.88 -26.60 15.16
CA CYS A 509 -6.36 -25.79 16.26
C CYS A 509 -7.22 -25.96 17.51
N GLN A 510 -6.57 -26.21 18.64
CA GLN A 510 -7.12 -26.02 19.99
C GLN A 510 -6.31 -24.91 20.65
N LEU A 511 -6.91 -23.72 20.75
CA LEU A 511 -6.17 -22.50 21.08
C LEU A 511 -4.95 -22.32 20.15
N SER A 512 -3.76 -22.10 20.71
CA SER A 512 -2.50 -21.99 19.96
C SER A 512 -1.90 -23.34 19.56
N SER A 513 -2.46 -24.46 20.00
CA SER A 513 -2.01 -25.79 19.60
C SER A 513 -2.67 -26.18 18.28
N CYS A 514 -2.04 -25.77 17.19
CA CYS A 514 -2.43 -26.17 15.84
C CYS A 514 -1.58 -27.34 15.36
N LYS A 515 -2.18 -28.28 14.63
CA LYS A 515 -1.47 -29.36 13.93
C LYS A 515 -2.15 -29.63 12.59
N GLU A 516 -1.39 -30.21 11.67
CA GLU A 516 -1.97 -30.80 10.47
C GLU A 516 -2.95 -31.91 10.90
N TYR A 517 -4.17 -31.82 10.43
CA TYR A 517 -5.29 -32.67 10.80
C TYR A 517 -5.66 -33.53 9.59
N THR A 518 -5.70 -34.85 9.79
CA THR A 518 -6.13 -35.80 8.77
C THR A 518 -7.66 -35.82 8.74
N PRO A 519 -8.32 -35.38 7.66
CA PRO A 519 -9.77 -35.39 7.58
C PRO A 519 -10.32 -36.81 7.54
N ASP A 520 -11.34 -37.07 8.36
CA ASP A 520 -12.16 -38.26 8.29
C ASP A 520 -13.03 -38.23 7.04
N GLU A 521 -13.22 -39.39 6.42
CA GLU A 521 -14.18 -39.51 5.34
C GLU A 521 -15.58 -39.20 5.84
N ASN A 522 -16.36 -38.57 4.97
CA ASN A 522 -17.77 -38.28 5.20
C ASN A 522 -18.09 -37.16 6.23
N THR A 523 -17.08 -36.56 6.85
CA THR A 523 -17.24 -35.40 7.75
C THR A 523 -17.05 -34.07 7.02
N TYR A 524 -17.91 -33.08 7.29
CA TYR A 524 -17.69 -31.70 6.86
C TYR A 524 -16.85 -30.93 7.88
N TYR A 525 -15.79 -30.27 7.42
CA TYR A 525 -14.95 -29.40 8.24
C TYR A 525 -15.29 -27.95 7.98
N TYR A 526 -15.68 -27.21 9.03
CA TYR A 526 -16.01 -25.79 8.93
C TYR A 526 -14.78 -24.92 9.15
N ASP A 527 -14.45 -24.08 8.17
CA ASP A 527 -13.47 -23.01 8.29
C ASP A 527 -14.20 -21.67 8.43
N ALA A 528 -14.14 -21.11 9.64
CA ALA A 528 -14.80 -19.86 9.98
C ALA A 528 -14.21 -18.63 9.26
N ARG A 529 -12.91 -18.69 8.87
CA ARG A 529 -12.23 -17.61 8.15
C ARG A 529 -12.59 -17.61 6.67
N ALA A 530 -12.65 -18.80 6.07
CA ALA A 530 -13.15 -18.99 4.71
C ALA A 530 -14.67 -18.82 4.60
N LYS A 531 -15.38 -18.95 5.74
CA LYS A 531 -16.85 -19.09 5.82
C LYS A 531 -17.35 -20.20 4.89
N THR A 532 -16.70 -21.36 4.92
CA THR A 532 -17.09 -22.52 4.11
C THR A 532 -17.00 -23.79 4.92
N THR A 533 -17.71 -24.82 4.48
CA THR A 533 -17.51 -26.20 4.91
C THR A 533 -17.06 -27.04 3.73
N LEU A 534 -16.16 -27.99 3.97
CA LEU A 534 -15.71 -28.95 2.97
C LEU A 534 -15.72 -30.37 3.55
N ARG A 535 -16.29 -31.31 2.81
CA ARG A 535 -16.28 -32.75 3.09
C ARG A 535 -15.22 -33.42 2.23
N TYR A 536 -14.44 -34.31 2.84
CA TYR A 536 -13.48 -35.14 2.14
C TYR A 536 -14.12 -36.50 1.83
N LYS A 537 -14.16 -36.88 0.54
CA LYS A 537 -14.68 -38.17 0.09
C LYS A 537 -13.98 -38.60 -1.19
N ASP A 538 -13.54 -39.85 -1.29
CA ASP A 538 -12.90 -40.44 -2.48
C ASP A 538 -11.70 -39.62 -3.02
N GLY A 539 -10.93 -39.01 -2.13
CA GLY A 539 -9.79 -38.16 -2.51
C GLY A 539 -10.17 -36.77 -3.03
N ILE A 540 -11.43 -36.37 -2.97
CA ILE A 540 -11.95 -35.11 -3.49
C ILE A 540 -12.64 -34.32 -2.37
N TRP A 541 -12.44 -33.00 -2.39
CA TRP A 541 -13.10 -32.07 -1.50
C TRP A 541 -14.42 -31.57 -2.10
N HIS A 542 -15.50 -31.70 -1.35
CA HIS A 542 -16.84 -31.30 -1.75
C HIS A 542 -17.39 -30.21 -0.83
N SER A 543 -18.00 -29.19 -1.41
CA SER A 543 -18.79 -28.21 -0.65
C SER A 543 -20.27 -28.58 -0.72
N PRO A 544 -21.07 -28.36 0.33
CA PRO A 544 -22.51 -28.59 0.32
C PRO A 544 -23.19 -27.92 -0.88
N THR A 545 -24.14 -28.59 -1.53
CA THR A 545 -24.90 -28.02 -2.64
C THR A 545 -26.05 -27.14 -2.15
N ASN A 546 -26.77 -27.60 -1.12
CA ASN A 546 -27.97 -26.99 -0.55
C ASN A 546 -27.79 -26.62 0.93
N SER A 547 -28.69 -25.81 1.47
CA SER A 547 -28.81 -25.57 2.92
C SER A 547 -29.54 -26.74 3.58
N GLY A 548 -29.24 -27.03 4.85
CA GLY A 548 -29.90 -28.12 5.58
C GLY A 548 -29.14 -28.52 6.83
N TYR A 549 -29.26 -29.80 7.19
CA TYR A 549 -28.47 -30.43 8.26
C TYR A 549 -27.31 -31.20 7.64
N ALA A 550 -26.15 -31.18 8.27
CA ALA A 550 -25.01 -32.02 7.91
C ALA A 550 -24.23 -32.40 9.17
N TYR A 551 -23.45 -33.47 9.07
CA TYR A 551 -22.48 -33.87 10.08
C TYR A 551 -21.23 -33.00 9.93
N ILE A 552 -21.09 -32.00 10.80
CA ILE A 552 -20.09 -30.94 10.70
C ILE A 552 -19.20 -30.97 11.94
N SER A 553 -17.89 -31.02 11.71
CA SER A 553 -16.88 -30.72 12.70
C SER A 553 -16.51 -29.24 12.61
N ILE A 554 -16.78 -28.51 13.69
CA ILE A 554 -16.47 -27.06 13.78
C ILE A 554 -15.08 -26.80 14.37
N ASP A 555 -14.57 -27.76 15.13
CA ASP A 555 -13.22 -27.79 15.70
C ASP A 555 -12.78 -29.25 15.98
N PRO A 556 -11.50 -29.50 16.34
CA PRO A 556 -10.98 -30.85 16.58
C PRO A 556 -11.65 -31.66 17.69
N THR A 557 -12.48 -31.05 18.54
CA THR A 557 -13.19 -31.70 19.66
C THR A 557 -14.70 -31.75 19.47
N THR A 558 -15.24 -30.93 18.58
CA THR A 558 -16.67 -30.73 18.43
C THR A 558 -17.11 -31.16 17.05
N ILE A 559 -17.78 -32.30 16.99
CA ILE A 559 -18.44 -32.85 15.81
C ILE A 559 -19.87 -33.22 16.15
N TYR A 560 -20.82 -32.76 15.34
CA TYR A 560 -22.24 -33.01 15.57
C TYR A 560 -23.06 -32.76 14.31
N ILE A 561 -24.37 -32.98 14.40
CA ILE A 561 -25.29 -32.51 13.36
C ILE A 561 -25.57 -31.03 13.56
N TYR A 562 -25.26 -30.22 12.55
CA TYR A 562 -25.50 -28.78 12.56
C TYR A 562 -26.42 -28.39 11.41
N ARG A 563 -27.36 -27.47 11.70
CA ARG A 563 -28.09 -26.73 10.68
C ARG A 563 -27.21 -25.63 10.14
N PHE A 564 -27.13 -25.51 8.82
CA PHE A 564 -26.40 -24.44 8.16
C PHE A 564 -27.21 -23.84 7.01
N THR A 565 -26.85 -22.63 6.63
CA THR A 565 -27.35 -21.96 5.43
C THR A 565 -26.20 -21.63 4.50
N LYS A 566 -26.43 -21.89 3.21
CA LYS A 566 -25.53 -21.56 2.12
C LYS A 566 -26.08 -20.38 1.32
N ASN A 567 -25.29 -19.33 1.20
CA ASN A 567 -25.53 -18.15 0.36
C ASN A 567 -24.39 -18.03 -0.65
N LEU A 568 -24.62 -18.41 -1.90
CA LEU A 568 -23.58 -18.53 -2.94
C LEU A 568 -22.46 -19.49 -2.48
N ASP A 569 -21.25 -18.98 -2.24
CA ASP A 569 -20.10 -19.74 -1.74
C ASP A 569 -19.90 -19.57 -0.22
N GLU A 570 -20.66 -18.71 0.48
CA GLU A 570 -20.58 -18.53 1.93
C GLU A 570 -21.54 -19.49 2.67
N ILE A 571 -21.02 -20.16 3.70
CA ILE A 571 -21.76 -21.05 4.58
C ILE A 571 -21.74 -20.49 6.00
N LYS A 572 -22.92 -20.45 6.62
CA LYS A 572 -23.10 -20.03 8.01
C LYS A 572 -23.74 -21.15 8.82
N ILE A 573 -23.06 -21.57 9.88
CA ILE A 573 -23.62 -22.48 10.89
C ILE A 573 -24.68 -21.73 11.70
N GLN A 574 -25.87 -22.29 11.82
CA GLN A 574 -27.02 -21.67 12.48
C GLN A 574 -27.25 -22.21 13.88
N ALA A 575 -27.37 -23.53 14.01
CA ALA A 575 -27.73 -24.18 15.25
C ALA A 575 -27.23 -25.63 15.27
N MET A 576 -26.84 -26.09 16.45
CA MET A 576 -26.63 -27.50 16.73
C MET A 576 -27.98 -28.23 16.80
N ALA A 577 -28.04 -29.48 16.35
CA ALA A 577 -29.23 -30.31 16.47
C ALA A 577 -29.63 -30.52 17.94
N ASN A 578 -30.94 -30.55 18.20
CA ASN A 578 -31.51 -30.99 19.48
C ASN A 578 -31.75 -32.51 19.48
N PHE A 579 -32.23 -33.09 20.58
CA PHE A 579 -32.66 -34.50 20.63
C PHE A 579 -33.62 -34.87 19.48
N GLY A 580 -33.42 -36.03 18.84
CA GLY A 580 -34.31 -36.59 17.82
C GLY A 580 -33.62 -37.00 16.52
N TYR A 581 -34.40 -37.26 15.47
CA TYR A 581 -33.87 -37.70 14.17
C TYR A 581 -33.69 -36.55 13.18
N TYR A 582 -32.58 -36.59 12.42
CA TYR A 582 -32.23 -35.59 11.41
C TYR A 582 -31.79 -36.26 10.12
N TYR A 583 -32.44 -35.87 9.03
CA TYR A 583 -32.03 -36.22 7.68
C TYR A 583 -31.05 -35.17 7.16
N THR A 584 -29.86 -35.60 6.73
CA THR A 584 -28.79 -34.72 6.26
C THR A 584 -28.91 -34.45 4.76
N ILE A 585 -28.22 -33.39 4.30
CA ILE A 585 -28.12 -33.06 2.88
C ILE A 585 -27.42 -34.14 2.03
N ASP A 586 -26.74 -35.07 2.68
CA ASP A 586 -26.00 -36.17 2.04
C ASP A 586 -26.83 -37.45 1.91
N GLY A 587 -28.09 -37.41 2.38
CA GLY A 587 -29.02 -38.54 2.28
C GLY A 587 -28.99 -39.50 3.46
N GLU A 588 -28.29 -39.15 4.54
CA GLU A 588 -28.11 -40.01 5.72
C GLU A 588 -29.06 -39.58 6.86
N MET A 589 -29.53 -40.56 7.64
CA MET A 589 -30.36 -40.32 8.80
C MET A 589 -29.55 -40.53 10.08
N TYR A 590 -29.56 -39.53 10.96
CA TYR A 590 -28.89 -39.56 12.26
C TYR A 590 -29.90 -39.48 13.39
N HIS A 591 -29.62 -40.21 14.47
CA HIS A 591 -30.25 -40.02 15.77
C HIS A 591 -29.31 -39.23 16.68
N CYS A 592 -29.80 -38.13 17.24
CA CYS A 592 -29.03 -37.28 18.13
C CYS A 592 -29.61 -37.36 19.54
N ASP A 593 -28.80 -37.78 20.52
CA ASP A 593 -29.18 -37.80 21.93
C ASP A 593 -28.42 -36.73 22.72
N ARG A 594 -29.12 -35.64 23.06
CA ARG A 594 -28.48 -34.50 23.74
C ARG A 594 -28.52 -34.62 25.26
N ASP A 595 -29.50 -35.33 25.82
CA ASP A 595 -29.81 -35.23 27.25
C ASP A 595 -28.93 -36.18 28.11
N GLU A 596 -28.19 -37.12 27.50
CA GLU A 596 -27.21 -38.00 28.17
C GLU A 596 -25.74 -37.66 27.84
N GLY A 597 -25.45 -36.54 27.19
CA GLY A 597 -24.11 -36.25 26.65
C GLY A 597 -23.75 -37.13 25.45
N GLY A 598 -24.77 -37.65 24.76
CA GLY A 598 -24.64 -38.55 23.62
C GLY A 598 -24.19 -37.86 22.33
N GLU A 599 -23.56 -38.64 21.46
CA GLU A 599 -23.17 -38.26 20.11
C GLU A 599 -24.35 -38.42 19.14
N CYS A 600 -24.35 -37.71 18.01
CA CYS A 600 -25.25 -38.08 16.92
C CYS A 600 -24.65 -39.27 16.18
N SER A 601 -25.36 -40.39 16.14
CA SER A 601 -24.96 -41.59 15.41
C SER A 601 -25.86 -41.82 14.18
N PRO A 602 -25.32 -42.39 13.09
CA PRO A 602 -26.15 -42.88 12.01
C PRO A 602 -27.08 -43.98 12.52
N ILE A 603 -28.26 -44.10 11.92
CA ILE A 603 -29.17 -45.20 12.23
C ILE A 603 -28.56 -46.55 11.82
N ASP A 604 -28.88 -47.58 12.59
CA ASP A 604 -28.33 -48.94 12.49
C ASP A 604 -29.42 -49.99 12.18
N ASN A 605 -30.64 -49.55 11.87
CA ASN A 605 -31.79 -50.42 11.66
C ASN A 605 -32.64 -49.97 10.48
N THR A 606 -33.33 -50.94 9.86
CA THR A 606 -34.31 -50.65 8.81
C THR A 606 -35.64 -50.29 9.46
N GLY A 607 -36.26 -49.18 9.05
CA GLY A 607 -37.50 -48.72 9.67
C GLY A 607 -38.02 -47.36 9.20
N TYR A 608 -39.09 -46.90 9.86
CA TYR A 608 -39.64 -45.56 9.67
C TYR A 608 -39.06 -44.60 10.72
N TYR A 609 -38.57 -43.44 10.27
CA TYR A 609 -37.95 -42.44 11.12
C TYR A 609 -38.65 -41.09 10.96
N PHE A 610 -39.05 -40.50 12.09
CA PHE A 610 -39.70 -39.19 12.15
C PHE A 610 -38.68 -38.11 12.49
N THR A 611 -38.42 -37.21 11.56
CA THR A 611 -37.56 -36.05 11.84
C THR A 611 -38.27 -35.04 12.74
N ASN A 612 -37.50 -34.19 13.39
CA ASN A 612 -38.06 -33.11 14.21
C ASN A 612 -38.89 -32.06 13.42
N ALA A 613 -38.81 -32.07 12.10
CA ALA A 613 -39.67 -31.27 11.23
C ALA A 613 -41.02 -31.96 10.92
N GLY A 614 -41.27 -33.15 11.47
CA GLY A 614 -42.45 -33.96 11.23
C GLY A 614 -42.42 -34.72 9.90
N GLU A 615 -41.26 -34.82 9.26
CA GLU A 615 -41.11 -35.57 8.01
C GLU A 615 -40.84 -37.04 8.29
N VAL A 616 -41.40 -37.94 7.47
CA VAL A 616 -41.21 -39.38 7.59
C VAL A 616 -40.34 -39.92 6.48
N TYR A 617 -39.32 -40.67 6.87
CA TYR A 617 -38.43 -41.39 5.97
C TYR A 617 -38.52 -42.88 6.27
N TYR A 618 -38.55 -43.69 5.21
CA TYR A 618 -38.31 -45.13 5.32
C TYR A 618 -36.86 -45.37 4.93
N CYS A 619 -36.08 -45.94 5.85
CA CYS A 619 -34.66 -46.17 5.67
C CYS A 619 -34.38 -47.68 5.62
N VAL A 620 -33.59 -48.09 4.63
CA VAL A 620 -33.10 -49.45 4.48
C VAL A 620 -31.63 -49.45 4.87
N HIS A 621 -31.31 -50.17 5.95
CA HIS A 621 -29.96 -50.35 6.47
C HIS A 621 -29.46 -51.76 6.15
N ASP A 622 -28.29 -51.86 5.52
CA ASP A 622 -27.59 -53.11 5.29
C ASP A 622 -26.75 -53.48 6.52
N SER A 623 -27.17 -54.53 7.22
CA SER A 623 -26.49 -55.03 8.42
C SER A 623 -25.07 -55.56 8.18
N GLU A 624 -24.70 -55.82 6.92
CA GLU A 624 -23.33 -56.21 6.54
C GLU A 624 -22.43 -54.99 6.26
N GLU A 625 -22.98 -53.76 6.32
CA GLU A 625 -22.31 -52.48 6.05
C GLU A 625 -21.61 -52.45 4.66
N ILE A 626 -22.14 -53.20 3.69
CA ILE A 626 -21.59 -53.28 2.33
C ILE A 626 -22.16 -52.12 1.49
N GLU A 627 -23.46 -51.85 1.62
CA GLU A 627 -24.12 -50.73 0.95
C GLU A 627 -24.49 -49.60 1.93
N PRO A 628 -24.41 -48.33 1.50
CA PRO A 628 -24.80 -47.20 2.35
C PRO A 628 -26.30 -47.23 2.65
N THR A 629 -26.68 -46.84 3.87
CA THR A 629 -28.08 -46.71 4.27
C THR A 629 -28.84 -45.78 3.33
N GLU A 630 -29.92 -46.27 2.72
CA GLU A 630 -30.76 -45.49 1.81
C GLU A 630 -32.07 -45.09 2.48
N CYS A 631 -32.32 -43.79 2.58
CA CYS A 631 -33.51 -43.22 3.20
C CYS A 631 -34.39 -42.51 2.17
N THR A 632 -35.62 -42.99 1.99
CA THR A 632 -36.59 -42.40 1.06
C THR A 632 -37.69 -41.65 1.80
N LYS A 633 -37.87 -40.36 1.46
CA LYS A 633 -38.94 -39.54 2.02
C LYS A 633 -40.32 -40.08 1.60
N GLN A 634 -41.18 -40.31 2.57
CA GLN A 634 -42.52 -40.81 2.33
C GLN A 634 -43.51 -39.66 2.12
N ALA A 635 -44.30 -39.75 1.06
CA ALA A 635 -45.40 -38.83 0.83
C ALA A 635 -46.64 -39.26 1.62
N CYS A 636 -47.41 -38.29 2.11
CA CYS A 636 -48.70 -38.52 2.72
C CYS A 636 -49.77 -37.64 2.07
N ILE A 637 -51.02 -38.10 2.10
CA ILE A 637 -52.16 -37.36 1.56
C ILE A 637 -52.72 -36.49 2.67
N SER A 638 -52.72 -35.16 2.47
CA SER A 638 -53.17 -34.19 3.48
C SER A 638 -54.58 -34.56 4.00
N GLY A 639 -54.72 -34.60 5.32
CA GLY A 639 -55.94 -34.98 6.03
C GLY A 639 -56.10 -36.48 6.32
N GLN A 640 -55.33 -37.37 5.70
CA GLN A 640 -55.40 -38.81 5.99
C GLN A 640 -54.65 -39.19 7.28
N TYR A 641 -55.09 -40.31 7.86
CA TYR A 641 -54.52 -40.91 9.05
C TYR A 641 -53.65 -42.11 8.69
N TYR A 642 -52.48 -42.20 9.31
CA TYR A 642 -51.50 -43.24 9.10
C TYR A 642 -51.19 -43.90 10.45
N TYR A 643 -51.12 -45.23 10.48
CA TYR A 643 -50.75 -46.00 11.66
C TYR A 643 -49.32 -46.51 11.49
N ILE A 644 -48.40 -46.03 12.33
CA ILE A 644 -46.96 -46.29 12.27
C ILE A 644 -46.48 -46.48 13.71
N ASP A 645 -45.72 -47.55 13.98
CA ASP A 645 -45.16 -47.86 15.30
C ASP A 645 -46.13 -47.66 16.47
N GLU A 646 -47.28 -48.33 16.37
CA GLU A 646 -48.35 -48.33 17.36
C GLU A 646 -49.08 -46.99 17.62
N ALA A 647 -48.78 -45.94 16.86
CA ALA A 647 -49.40 -44.63 16.99
C ALA A 647 -50.11 -44.18 15.70
N TYR A 648 -51.17 -43.37 15.85
CA TYR A 648 -51.85 -42.72 14.73
C TYR A 648 -51.26 -41.33 14.48
N TYR A 649 -51.01 -41.02 13.21
CA TYR A 649 -50.53 -39.73 12.74
C TYR A 649 -51.49 -39.16 11.70
N ARG A 650 -51.69 -37.85 11.70
CA ARG A 650 -52.45 -37.14 10.66
C ARG A 650 -51.49 -36.40 9.74
N CYS A 651 -51.69 -36.52 8.45
CA CYS A 651 -50.91 -35.78 7.45
C CYS A 651 -51.39 -34.33 7.38
N GLU A 652 -50.54 -33.38 7.76
CA GLU A 652 -50.83 -31.94 7.67
C GLU A 652 -50.53 -31.40 6.26
N SER A 653 -49.35 -31.74 5.74
CA SER A 653 -48.88 -31.38 4.40
C SER A 653 -48.33 -32.61 3.68
N SER A 654 -48.12 -32.55 2.37
CA SER A 654 -47.79 -33.70 1.48
C SER A 654 -46.66 -34.64 1.94
N SER A 655 -45.90 -34.30 2.97
CA SER A 655 -44.88 -35.16 3.57
C SER A 655 -44.68 -34.90 5.08
N THR A 656 -45.65 -34.27 5.76
CA THR A 656 -45.54 -33.94 7.19
C THR A 656 -46.64 -34.64 7.97
N LEU A 657 -46.24 -35.53 8.88
CA LEU A 657 -47.12 -36.30 9.75
C LEU A 657 -47.00 -35.79 11.18
N VAL A 658 -48.14 -35.51 11.79
CA VAL A 658 -48.23 -35.03 13.18
C VAL A 658 -49.00 -36.07 14.00
N PRO A 659 -48.50 -36.45 15.20
CA PRO A 659 -49.18 -37.42 16.05
C PRO A 659 -50.60 -36.92 16.41
N VAL A 660 -51.57 -37.85 16.37
CA VAL A 660 -52.96 -37.56 16.66
C VAL A 660 -53.13 -37.37 18.16
N MET A 661 -53.27 -36.11 18.58
CA MET A 661 -53.68 -35.72 19.92
C MET A 661 -55.20 -35.79 20.11
N SER A 662 -55.67 -35.95 21.36
CA SER A 662 -57.09 -36.09 21.71
C SER A 662 -58.00 -35.00 21.14
N ARG A 663 -57.48 -33.78 20.94
CA ARG A 663 -58.18 -32.65 20.32
C ARG A 663 -58.58 -32.86 18.86
N TYR A 664 -57.97 -33.82 18.15
CA TYR A 664 -58.33 -34.19 16.78
C TYR A 664 -59.40 -35.28 16.71
N CYS A 665 -59.74 -35.89 17.84
CA CYS A 665 -60.89 -36.75 17.96
C CYS A 665 -62.11 -35.87 18.21
N SER A 666 -62.85 -35.49 17.17
CA SER A 666 -64.19 -34.94 17.37
C SER A 666 -65.07 -36.05 17.94
N TYR A 667 -65.44 -35.94 19.22
CA TYR A 667 -66.59 -36.65 19.76
C TYR A 667 -67.81 -36.08 19.03
N ASN A 668 -68.24 -36.72 17.94
CA ASN A 668 -69.54 -36.48 17.36
C ASN A 668 -70.32 -37.79 17.42
N GLU A 669 -71.45 -37.69 18.12
CA GLU A 669 -72.43 -38.70 18.44
C GLU A 669 -72.92 -39.49 17.22
N ASN A 670 -72.70 -40.81 17.23
CA ASN A 670 -73.74 -41.86 17.15
C ASN A 670 -73.10 -43.25 17.15
#